data_AF-A0A820ULP1-F1
#
_entry.id   AF-A0A820ULP1-F1
#
_cell.length_a   1.000
_cell.length_b   1.000
_cell.length_c   1.000
_cell.angle_alpha   90.00
_cell.angle_beta   90.00
_cell.angle_gamma   90.00
#
_symmetry.space_group_name_H-M   'P 1'
#
loop_
_entity.id
_entity.type
_entity.pdbx_description
1 polymer ?
#
loop_
_entity_poly.entity_id
_entity_poly.type
_entity_poly.pdbx_seq_one_letter_code
_entity_poly.pdbx_strand_id
1 'polypeptide(L)'
;MKAMFEQLIASLNISPISNDAFHRLTSILRQQTDDSIASFISQVFESLLFLEKWAWQKLSQESDQTYHREMLHALGSFNKQIVFIDDHVNHDDKYRLLVPDTLDSINLIFEQFNNNQNSCIALASIWFDNLSYFIQEYPQLGRSPVITHINQYFGQRLLMSESYESYLSELRQSQLSPSIFSAKQLLYIKTCSFSLNVYLHTKPKNFCLTIDEILEKIGSHYLQIMEIHCYNISTWSKELLACITHLTGLIDSCCSTNKKEEELNQILFPTEQILFNLIEVLIRVVSYEPFYKEINNQRSEDASMLVNITLHFIMNILLTQNISWYFQSTTNLSDALLLTVKNKSIPYQFFFYIYSILGEILSEEKLKELKFTDDMGNSYFTILEQAWQQPSKTYKHLTVSVLLRAFLTLSKNEFIPQKTADSNKLCLLMEMCDDYPIVYDIIWALSFNKDIEKQLRSNAPFMSKLTQLAKQSENEQTRKTIGGILWNLDVNHENRPITDKHKTKEFDIMISYSHKEKVLCKQIYEELIKAGYRVWIDFDQMHGNVMDAMTQAIEQSNTVIMCMSEQYRKSNYCRAEAQYAFQRERKIVPILLQKQYKPDGWLLFIIGQLLYVDFNKYELPHAMELLTKELKATETNDENALHVSPKENAQTSHMKTTLSVTYPINILQWTEKQVQDWLVEHDLVQMSRLLKNYDGRSLIYLHRYMKHGQPQQILNLLQEDSIRRTDQSLSLVELSHFHSLIHQRKLIFQSSVPKRTTRKEKCKDNNAS
;
A
#
# COMPACT_ATOMS: atom_id res chain seq x y z
N MET A 1 -35.36 32.54 21.79
CA MET A 1 -33.91 32.28 21.97
C MET A 1 -33.06 33.38 21.33
N LYS A 2 -33.18 33.64 20.00
CA LYS A 2 -32.52 34.76 19.29
C LYS A 2 -32.54 36.10 20.05
N ALA A 3 -33.72 36.68 20.29
CA ALA A 3 -33.85 37.98 20.96
C ALA A 3 -33.22 38.02 22.37
N MET A 4 -33.21 36.89 23.08
CA MET A 4 -32.57 36.76 24.39
C MET A 4 -31.04 36.76 24.26
N PHE A 5 -30.49 36.06 23.26
CA PHE A 5 -29.06 36.04 22.99
C PHE A 5 -28.56 37.44 22.55
N GLU A 6 -29.27 38.10 21.63
CA GLU A 6 -28.95 39.47 21.19
C GLU A 6 -28.95 40.48 22.35
N GLN A 7 -29.93 40.38 23.26
CA GLN A 7 -29.98 41.22 24.46
C GLN A 7 -28.80 40.95 25.42
N LEU A 8 -28.41 39.68 25.60
CA LEU A 8 -27.25 39.32 26.42
C LEU A 8 -25.94 39.82 25.81
N ILE A 9 -25.77 39.72 24.49
CA ILE A 9 -24.59 40.24 23.79
C ILE A 9 -24.53 41.77 23.87
N ALA A 10 -25.66 42.47 23.70
CA ALA A 10 -25.70 43.92 23.87
C ALA A 10 -25.28 44.36 25.29
N SER A 11 -25.53 43.53 26.31
CA SER A 11 -25.11 43.80 27.69
C SER A 11 -23.60 43.69 27.92
N LEU A 12 -22.85 43.02 27.03
CA LEU A 12 -21.37 42.94 27.11
C LEU A 12 -20.69 44.30 26.84
N ASN A 13 -21.39 45.23 26.19
CA ASN A 13 -20.93 46.60 25.95
C ASN A 13 -21.11 47.52 27.17
N ILE A 14 -21.82 47.08 28.21
CA ILE A 14 -22.16 47.88 29.39
C ILE A 14 -21.33 47.38 30.56
N SER A 15 -20.47 48.25 31.11
CA SER A 15 -19.70 47.95 32.32
C SER A 15 -20.46 48.45 33.57
N PRO A 16 -20.63 47.63 34.64
CA PRO A 16 -20.13 46.26 34.82
C PRO A 16 -21.10 45.19 34.24
N ILE A 17 -20.54 44.11 33.70
CA ILE A 17 -21.29 42.98 33.15
C ILE A 17 -21.83 42.11 34.30
N SER A 18 -23.11 41.73 34.24
CA SER A 18 -23.72 40.86 35.26
C SER A 18 -23.25 39.41 35.13
N ASN A 19 -22.89 38.76 36.25
CA ASN A 19 -22.56 37.33 36.30
C ASN A 19 -23.71 36.44 35.77
N ASP A 20 -24.97 36.87 35.93
CA ASP A 20 -26.15 36.18 35.38
C ASP A 20 -26.13 36.13 33.84
N ALA A 21 -25.58 37.18 33.19
CA ALA A 21 -25.46 37.22 31.74
C ALA A 21 -24.49 36.15 31.23
N PHE A 22 -23.34 35.98 31.89
CA PHE A 22 -22.37 34.94 31.53
C PHE A 22 -22.94 33.53 31.73
N HIS A 23 -23.64 33.26 32.83
CA HIS A 23 -24.28 31.95 33.04
C HIS A 23 -25.32 31.62 31.97
N ARG A 24 -26.15 32.60 31.59
CA ARG A 24 -27.14 32.42 30.53
C ARG A 24 -26.50 32.19 29.17
N LEU A 25 -25.46 32.95 28.82
CA LEU A 25 -24.68 32.73 27.59
C LEU A 25 -24.08 31.32 27.55
N THR A 26 -23.41 30.91 28.63
CA THR A 26 -22.87 29.55 28.79
C THR A 26 -23.94 28.48 28.59
N SER A 27 -25.13 28.67 29.19
CA SER A 27 -26.24 27.72 29.03
C SER A 27 -26.77 27.67 27.60
N ILE A 28 -26.87 28.81 26.90
CA ILE A 28 -27.34 28.84 25.51
C ILE A 28 -26.37 28.11 24.59
N LEU A 29 -25.06 28.34 24.77
CA LEU A 29 -24.01 27.70 23.98
C LEU A 29 -23.99 26.18 24.20
N ARG A 30 -24.05 25.73 25.47
CA ARG A 30 -24.06 24.30 25.82
C ARG A 30 -25.34 23.56 25.40
N GLN A 31 -26.44 24.27 25.16
CA GLN A 31 -27.71 23.67 24.72
C GLN A 31 -27.76 23.36 23.23
N GLN A 32 -26.82 23.87 22.43
CA GLN A 32 -26.82 23.61 20.99
C GLN A 32 -26.43 22.15 20.71
N THR A 33 -27.19 21.52 19.82
CA THR A 33 -26.92 20.18 19.28
C THR A 33 -26.53 20.29 17.82
N ASP A 34 -25.98 19.22 17.25
CA ASP A 34 -25.62 19.14 15.83
C ASP A 34 -26.79 19.53 14.90
N ASP A 35 -28.02 19.18 15.27
CA ASP A 35 -29.24 19.52 14.52
C ASP A 35 -29.65 20.99 14.64
N SER A 36 -29.33 21.67 15.74
CA SER A 36 -29.79 23.04 16.02
C SER A 36 -28.78 24.12 15.68
N ILE A 37 -27.48 23.78 15.66
CA ILE A 37 -26.38 24.75 15.58
C ILE A 37 -26.35 25.53 14.25
N ALA A 38 -26.65 24.91 13.10
CA ALA A 38 -26.74 25.64 11.82
C ALA A 38 -27.84 26.71 11.82
N SER A 39 -29.04 26.34 12.29
CA SER A 39 -30.16 27.27 12.41
C SER A 39 -29.88 28.36 13.45
N PHE A 40 -29.14 28.05 14.52
CA PHE A 40 -28.75 29.03 15.51
C PHE A 40 -27.76 30.05 14.91
N ILE A 41 -26.69 29.60 14.27
CA ILE A 41 -25.67 30.47 13.65
C ILE A 41 -26.32 31.43 12.65
N SER A 42 -27.14 30.94 11.72
CA SER A 42 -27.81 31.79 10.73
C SER A 42 -28.73 32.85 11.35
N GLN A 43 -29.31 32.58 12.52
CA GLN A 43 -30.20 33.51 13.21
C GLN A 43 -29.47 34.60 14.00
N VAL A 44 -28.29 34.29 14.57
CA VAL A 44 -27.54 35.19 15.48
C VAL A 44 -26.13 35.52 15.01
N PHE A 45 -25.81 35.31 13.73
CA PHE A 45 -24.46 35.40 13.18
C PHE A 45 -23.68 36.64 13.62
N GLU A 46 -24.24 37.85 13.46
CA GLU A 46 -23.55 39.10 13.84
C GLU A 46 -23.29 39.22 15.35
N SER A 47 -24.20 38.71 16.18
CA SER A 47 -24.02 38.68 17.63
C SER A 47 -22.97 37.65 18.05
N LEU A 48 -22.90 36.51 17.35
CA LEU A 48 -21.87 35.50 17.57
C LEU A 48 -20.50 36.01 17.11
N LEU A 49 -20.43 36.67 15.95
CA LEU A 49 -19.21 37.31 15.45
C LEU A 49 -18.69 38.37 16.44
N PHE A 50 -19.58 39.17 17.03
CA PHE A 50 -19.21 40.09 18.09
C PHE A 50 -18.67 39.36 19.33
N LEU A 51 -19.33 38.27 19.75
CA LEU A 51 -18.89 37.47 20.90
C LEU A 51 -17.49 36.88 20.68
N GLU A 52 -17.17 36.41 19.47
CA GLU A 52 -15.84 35.91 19.11
C GLU A 52 -14.78 37.01 19.16
N LYS A 53 -15.07 38.20 18.61
CA LYS A 53 -14.15 39.34 18.71
C LYS A 53 -13.89 39.74 20.16
N TRP A 54 -14.94 39.74 20.98
CA TRP A 54 -14.82 39.99 22.41
C TRP A 54 -13.99 38.89 23.10
N ALA A 55 -14.15 37.62 22.72
CA ALA A 55 -13.41 36.51 23.29
C ALA A 55 -11.90 36.62 22.99
N TRP A 56 -11.52 36.88 21.74
CA TRP A 56 -10.13 37.12 21.35
C TRP A 56 -9.49 38.29 22.13
N GLN A 57 -10.25 39.37 22.34
CA GLN A 57 -9.78 40.49 23.18
C GLN A 57 -9.60 40.08 24.65
N LYS A 58 -10.51 39.27 25.20
CA LYS A 58 -10.39 38.78 26.58
C LYS A 58 -9.28 37.78 26.78
N LEU A 59 -9.01 36.92 25.80
CA LEU A 59 -7.82 36.05 25.83
C LEU A 59 -6.53 36.87 25.81
N SER A 60 -6.53 38.04 25.16
CA SER A 60 -5.38 38.95 25.14
C SER A 60 -5.23 39.86 26.37
N GLN A 61 -6.13 39.78 27.35
CA GLN A 61 -6.10 40.58 28.59
C GLN A 61 -5.99 39.67 29.82
N GLU A 62 -5.14 40.03 30.80
CA GLU A 62 -5.15 39.33 32.10
C GLU A 62 -6.50 39.56 32.81
N SER A 63 -7.35 38.54 32.89
CA SER A 63 -8.59 38.61 33.68
C SER A 63 -8.82 37.32 34.47
N ASP A 64 -8.83 37.44 35.79
CA ASP A 64 -8.89 36.28 36.71
C ASP A 64 -10.32 35.94 37.17
N GLN A 65 -11.34 36.47 36.47
CA GLN A 65 -12.74 36.26 36.85
C GLN A 65 -13.24 34.88 36.40
N THR A 66 -13.58 34.01 37.35
CA THR A 66 -14.03 32.62 37.12
C THR A 66 -15.18 32.49 36.12
N TYR A 67 -16.15 33.40 36.11
CA TYR A 67 -17.30 33.37 35.20
C TYR A 67 -16.92 33.65 33.73
N HIS A 68 -15.87 34.44 33.50
CA HIS A 68 -15.32 34.63 32.15
C HIS A 68 -14.72 33.32 31.63
N ARG A 69 -14.00 32.58 32.48
CA ARG A 69 -13.36 31.31 32.11
C ARG A 69 -14.38 30.24 31.72
N GLU A 70 -15.46 30.09 32.49
CA GLU A 70 -16.47 29.08 32.19
C GLU A 70 -17.18 29.36 30.86
N MET A 71 -17.49 30.64 30.60
CA MET A 71 -18.12 31.05 29.34
C MET A 71 -17.18 30.88 28.15
N LEU A 72 -15.92 31.31 28.27
CA LEU A 72 -14.91 31.10 27.22
C LEU A 72 -14.69 29.61 26.94
N HIS A 73 -14.65 28.76 27.96
CA HIS A 73 -14.56 27.32 27.73
C HIS A 73 -15.79 26.77 26.98
N ALA A 74 -17.00 27.22 27.33
CA ALA A 74 -18.21 26.84 26.63
C ALA A 74 -18.21 27.31 25.17
N LEU A 75 -17.74 28.53 24.91
CA LEU A 75 -17.56 29.08 23.56
C LEU A 75 -16.52 28.30 22.76
N GLY A 76 -15.38 27.96 23.36
CA GLY A 76 -14.38 27.10 22.74
C GLY A 76 -14.93 25.72 22.37
N SER A 77 -15.73 25.10 23.23
CA SER A 77 -16.42 23.84 22.90
C SER A 77 -17.46 24.01 21.79
N PHE A 78 -18.18 25.14 21.78
CA PHE A 78 -19.12 25.48 20.71
C PHE A 78 -18.40 25.69 19.37
N ASN A 79 -17.29 26.42 19.34
CA ASN A 79 -16.46 26.64 18.15
C ASN A 79 -15.97 25.34 17.53
N LYS A 80 -15.63 24.37 18.37
CA LYS A 80 -15.29 23.04 17.90
C LYS A 80 -16.45 22.36 17.15
N GLN A 81 -17.68 22.49 17.64
CA GLN A 81 -18.85 21.98 16.92
C GLN A 81 -19.05 22.72 15.58
N ILE A 82 -18.78 24.03 15.51
CA ILE A 82 -18.84 24.79 14.25
C ILE A 82 -17.86 24.24 13.21
N VAL A 83 -16.67 23.79 13.62
CA VAL A 83 -15.70 23.17 12.71
C VAL A 83 -16.33 21.96 12.02
N PHE A 84 -16.92 21.06 12.80
CA PHE A 84 -17.39 19.75 12.33
C PHE A 84 -18.84 19.69 11.83
N ILE A 85 -19.63 20.74 11.97
CA ILE A 85 -21.00 20.78 11.45
C ILE A 85 -21.00 20.65 9.91
N ASP A 86 -21.94 19.86 9.37
CA ASP A 86 -22.13 19.62 7.92
C ASP A 86 -22.36 20.92 7.12
N ASP A 87 -22.35 20.81 5.78
CA ASP A 87 -22.37 21.88 4.74
C ASP A 87 -23.52 22.93 4.83
N HIS A 88 -24.34 22.92 5.88
CA HIS A 88 -25.40 23.90 6.15
C HIS A 88 -24.88 25.29 6.58
N VAL A 89 -23.61 25.40 6.98
CA VAL A 89 -22.95 26.69 7.24
C VAL A 89 -21.84 26.88 6.22
N ASN A 90 -21.91 27.97 5.44
CA ASN A 90 -20.90 28.27 4.42
C ASN A 90 -19.49 28.39 5.06
N HIS A 91 -18.50 27.86 4.35
CA HIS A 91 -17.08 28.00 4.67
C HIS A 91 -16.65 29.43 5.02
N ASP A 92 -17.11 30.44 4.27
CA ASP A 92 -16.73 31.84 4.53
C ASP A 92 -17.26 32.36 5.87
N ASP A 93 -18.46 31.91 6.27
CA ASP A 93 -19.04 32.26 7.56
C ASP A 93 -18.30 31.56 8.71
N LYS A 94 -17.92 30.28 8.53
CA LYS A 94 -17.04 29.56 9.47
C LYS A 94 -15.71 30.28 9.63
N TYR A 95 -15.08 30.71 8.53
CA TYR A 95 -13.83 31.45 8.55
C TYR A 95 -13.94 32.75 9.34
N ARG A 96 -14.99 33.56 9.07
CA ARG A 96 -15.23 34.83 9.77
C ARG A 96 -15.46 34.67 11.28
N LEU A 97 -16.06 33.56 11.69
CA LEU A 97 -16.30 33.27 13.12
C LEU A 97 -15.03 32.77 13.82
N LEU A 98 -14.31 31.84 13.20
CA LEU A 98 -13.25 31.09 13.87
C LEU A 98 -11.87 31.75 13.74
N VAL A 99 -11.61 32.48 12.66
CA VAL A 99 -10.30 33.11 12.39
C VAL A 99 -10.36 34.58 12.77
N PRO A 100 -9.45 35.08 13.62
CA PRO A 100 -9.46 36.48 14.03
C PRO A 100 -9.11 37.41 12.87
N ASP A 101 -9.77 38.57 12.83
CA ASP A 101 -9.59 39.58 11.75
C ASP A 101 -8.21 40.25 11.77
N THR A 102 -7.53 40.28 12.92
CA THR A 102 -6.27 41.02 13.11
C THR A 102 -5.25 40.20 13.90
N LEU A 103 -3.97 40.53 13.74
CA LEU A 103 -2.87 39.90 14.47
C LEU A 103 -2.68 40.47 15.88
N ASP A 104 -3.32 41.60 16.23
CA ASP A 104 -3.05 42.33 17.47
C ASP A 104 -3.37 41.48 18.71
N SER A 105 -4.57 40.89 18.75
CA SER A 105 -4.95 39.99 19.85
C SER A 105 -4.05 38.76 19.95
N ILE A 106 -3.61 38.22 18.81
CA ILE A 106 -2.69 37.06 18.79
C ILE A 106 -1.32 37.44 19.35
N ASN A 107 -0.76 38.58 18.94
CA ASN A 107 0.54 39.05 19.42
C ASN A 107 0.52 39.32 20.93
N LEU A 108 -0.57 39.91 21.44
CA LEU A 108 -0.75 40.11 22.88
C LEU A 108 -0.87 38.78 23.64
N ILE A 109 -1.56 37.77 23.07
CA ILE A 109 -1.59 36.41 23.66
C ILE A 109 -0.17 35.81 23.69
N PHE A 110 0.62 36.00 22.65
CA PHE A 110 2.02 35.52 22.59
C PHE A 110 2.91 36.17 23.66
N GLU A 111 2.75 37.47 23.90
CA GLU A 111 3.46 38.17 24.98
C GLU A 111 3.13 37.56 26.36
N GLN A 112 1.88 37.17 26.58
CA GLN A 112 1.45 36.54 27.83
C GLN A 112 2.07 35.16 28.07
N PHE A 113 2.48 34.42 27.04
CA PHE A 113 3.13 33.11 27.23
C PHE A 113 4.45 33.21 28.01
N ASN A 114 5.07 34.39 28.03
CA ASN A 114 6.26 34.67 28.83
C ASN A 114 5.91 34.88 30.32
N ASN A 115 4.68 35.26 30.65
CA ASN A 115 4.20 35.45 32.01
C ASN A 115 3.58 34.15 32.55
N ASN A 116 3.96 33.72 33.75
CA ASN A 116 3.59 32.40 34.31
C ASN A 116 2.12 32.24 34.76
N GLN A 117 1.16 32.97 34.17
CA GLN A 117 -0.26 32.82 34.53
C GLN A 117 -0.92 31.63 33.82
N ASN A 118 -1.24 30.58 34.60
CA ASN A 118 -1.73 29.30 34.07
C ASN A 118 -3.13 29.35 33.42
N SER A 119 -4.00 30.29 33.78
CA SER A 119 -5.43 30.24 33.40
C SER A 119 -5.72 30.74 31.98
N CYS A 120 -5.01 31.77 31.51
CA CYS A 120 -5.19 32.31 30.15
C CYS A 120 -4.56 31.40 29.09
N ILE A 121 -3.42 30.76 29.41
CA ILE A 121 -2.73 29.82 28.51
C ILE A 121 -3.64 28.64 28.15
N ALA A 122 -4.27 28.01 29.15
CA ALA A 122 -5.15 26.86 28.93
C ALA A 122 -6.34 27.22 28.03
N LEU A 123 -6.91 28.42 28.19
CA LEU A 123 -8.01 28.88 27.34
C LEU A 123 -7.53 29.22 25.93
N ALA A 124 -6.42 29.94 25.78
CA ALA A 124 -5.86 30.24 24.46
C ALA A 124 -5.52 28.97 23.66
N SER A 125 -5.00 27.93 24.34
CA SER A 125 -4.78 26.61 23.73
C SER A 125 -6.03 26.03 23.10
N ILE A 126 -7.22 26.19 23.70
CA ILE A 126 -8.48 25.70 23.10
C ILE A 126 -8.75 26.38 21.75
N TRP A 127 -8.50 27.68 21.62
CA TRP A 127 -8.68 28.39 20.35
C TRP A 127 -7.67 27.96 19.31
N PHE A 128 -6.40 27.78 19.68
CA PHE A 128 -5.37 27.29 18.75
C PHE A 128 -5.63 25.83 18.34
N ASP A 129 -6.09 24.97 19.24
CA ASP A 129 -6.52 23.60 18.93
C ASP A 129 -7.71 23.62 17.96
N ASN A 130 -8.72 24.47 18.18
CA ASN A 130 -9.86 24.64 17.27
C ASN A 130 -9.46 25.15 15.88
N LEU A 131 -8.53 26.11 15.81
CA LEU A 131 -7.93 26.54 14.55
C LEU A 131 -7.21 25.39 13.86
N SER A 132 -6.53 24.53 14.61
CA SER A 132 -5.83 23.35 14.06
C SER A 132 -6.83 22.34 13.48
N TYR A 133 -7.92 22.03 14.19
CA TYR A 133 -9.01 21.22 13.63
C TYR A 133 -9.61 21.85 12.36
N PHE A 134 -9.80 23.18 12.35
CA PHE A 134 -10.34 23.89 11.19
C PHE A 134 -9.40 23.83 9.97
N ILE A 135 -8.09 23.97 10.16
CA ILE A 135 -7.11 23.82 9.07
C ILE A 135 -7.07 22.37 8.56
N GLN A 136 -7.27 21.39 9.44
CA GLN A 136 -7.30 19.98 9.05
C GLN A 136 -8.47 19.68 8.10
N GLU A 137 -9.65 20.24 8.36
CA GLU A 137 -10.81 20.13 7.48
C GLU A 137 -10.67 20.97 6.20
N TYR A 138 -9.96 22.10 6.29
CA TYR A 138 -9.79 23.07 5.20
C TYR A 138 -8.32 23.42 4.95
N PRO A 139 -7.52 22.51 4.34
CA PRO A 139 -6.08 22.70 4.16
C PRO A 139 -5.69 23.96 3.37
N GLN A 140 -6.60 24.51 2.54
CA GLN A 140 -6.39 25.76 1.82
C GLN A 140 -6.12 26.96 2.74
N LEU A 141 -6.58 26.89 3.99
CA LEU A 141 -6.39 27.94 5.00
C LEU A 141 -4.94 28.08 5.46
N GLY A 142 -4.07 27.11 5.18
CA GLY A 142 -2.64 27.22 5.45
C GLY A 142 -1.96 28.41 4.76
N ARG A 143 -2.61 29.03 3.76
CA ARG A 143 -2.13 30.26 3.09
C ARG A 143 -2.61 31.55 3.75
N SER A 144 -3.47 31.48 4.76
CA SER A 144 -3.96 32.66 5.47
C SER A 144 -2.82 33.35 6.22
N PRO A 145 -2.65 34.68 6.13
CA PRO A 145 -1.62 35.42 6.86
C PRO A 145 -1.65 35.17 8.36
N VAL A 146 -2.86 35.03 8.93
CA VAL A 146 -3.06 34.77 10.36
C VAL A 146 -2.52 33.39 10.75
N ILE A 147 -2.90 32.36 9.98
CA ILE A 147 -2.46 30.98 10.23
C ILE A 147 -0.94 30.83 10.03
N THR A 148 -0.39 31.47 8.99
CA THR A 148 1.05 31.52 8.75
C THR A 148 1.78 32.19 9.92
N HIS A 149 1.29 33.33 10.41
CA HIS A 149 1.90 34.06 11.53
C HIS A 149 1.91 33.24 12.82
N ILE A 150 0.80 32.57 13.15
CA ILE A 150 0.71 31.70 14.34
C ILE A 150 1.74 30.58 14.26
N ASN A 151 1.81 29.88 13.13
CA ASN A 151 2.71 28.74 12.99
C ASN A 151 4.18 29.18 12.89
N GLN A 152 4.48 30.36 12.35
CA GLN A 152 5.82 30.95 12.42
C GLN A 152 6.25 31.20 13.87
N TYR A 153 5.37 31.77 14.70
CA TYR A 153 5.66 31.95 16.13
C TYR A 153 5.86 30.60 16.84
N PHE A 154 4.97 29.63 16.61
CA PHE A 154 5.04 28.30 17.23
C PHE A 154 6.34 27.59 16.86
N GLY A 155 6.75 27.62 15.59
CA GLY A 155 8.03 27.07 15.15
C GLY A 155 9.21 27.80 15.79
N GLN A 156 9.35 29.11 15.58
CA GLN A 156 10.57 29.83 15.97
C GLN A 156 10.71 30.07 17.47
N ARG A 157 9.61 30.32 18.17
CA ARG A 157 9.62 30.80 19.56
C ARG A 157 9.26 29.72 20.56
N LEU A 158 8.39 28.77 20.21
CA LEU A 158 8.04 27.67 21.12
C LEU A 158 8.91 26.45 20.85
N LEU A 159 8.79 25.83 19.67
CA LEU A 159 9.46 24.57 19.33
C LEU A 159 11.00 24.66 19.49
N MET A 160 11.61 25.74 19.00
CA MET A 160 13.07 25.92 19.06
C MET A 160 13.59 26.45 20.40
N SER A 161 12.73 26.64 21.40
CA SER A 161 13.14 27.15 22.72
C SER A 161 13.79 26.08 23.61
N GLU A 162 14.57 26.52 24.60
CA GLU A 162 15.10 25.65 25.67
C GLU A 162 13.97 25.09 26.56
N SER A 163 12.90 25.86 26.78
CA SER A 163 11.76 25.40 27.59
C SER A 163 11.06 24.19 26.96
N TYR A 164 10.90 24.17 25.63
CA TYR A 164 10.33 23.03 24.92
C TYR A 164 11.16 21.76 25.13
N GLU A 165 12.49 21.89 25.04
CA GLU A 165 13.42 20.77 25.26
C GLU A 165 13.43 20.28 26.71
N SER A 166 13.33 21.19 27.68
CA SER A 166 13.14 20.84 29.10
C SER A 166 11.86 20.03 29.29
N TYR A 167 10.75 20.46 28.69
CA TYR A 167 9.47 19.76 28.80
C TYR A 167 9.48 18.39 28.13
N LEU A 168 10.17 18.23 26.99
CA LEU A 168 10.41 16.91 26.39
C LEU A 168 11.25 16.02 27.31
N SER A 169 12.26 16.60 27.96
CA SER A 169 13.13 15.86 28.88
C SER A 169 12.38 15.39 30.13
N GLU A 170 11.45 16.17 30.65
CA GLU A 170 10.56 15.76 31.74
C GLU A 170 9.65 14.58 31.33
N LEU A 171 9.14 14.57 30.10
CA LEU A 171 8.33 13.46 29.58
C LEU A 171 9.11 12.16 29.41
N ARG A 172 10.45 12.19 29.44
CA ARG A 172 11.30 10.98 29.41
C ARG A 172 11.41 10.29 30.77
N GLN A 173 10.70 10.75 31.80
CA GLN A 173 10.65 10.05 33.09
C GLN A 173 9.68 8.87 33.02
N SER A 174 10.08 7.72 33.57
CA SER A 174 9.27 6.49 33.56
C SER A 174 8.02 6.55 34.44
N GLN A 175 8.01 7.43 35.44
CA GLN A 175 6.86 7.71 36.28
C GLN A 175 6.57 9.20 36.24
N LEU A 176 5.43 9.57 35.67
CA LEU A 176 4.98 10.95 35.59
C LEU A 176 4.01 11.25 36.73
N SER A 177 4.29 12.29 37.51
CA SER A 177 3.30 12.84 38.44
C SER A 177 2.20 13.54 37.64
N PRO A 178 0.91 13.42 38.00
CA PRO A 178 -0.18 14.19 37.37
C PRO A 178 0.05 15.71 37.42
N SER A 179 0.86 16.19 38.37
CA SER A 179 1.22 17.61 38.52
C SER A 179 2.22 18.12 37.48
N ILE A 180 2.79 17.25 36.63
CA ILE A 180 3.75 17.66 35.60
C ILE A 180 3.03 18.53 34.56
N PHE A 181 1.87 18.09 34.06
CA PHE A 181 1.13 18.74 32.97
C PHE A 181 0.52 20.11 33.35
N SER A 182 1.36 21.14 33.42
CA SER A 182 0.91 22.52 33.49
C SER A 182 0.28 22.98 32.17
N ALA A 183 -0.56 24.03 32.22
CA ALA A 183 -1.13 24.62 31.01
C ALA A 183 -0.05 25.06 30.01
N LYS A 184 1.08 25.58 30.52
CA LYS A 184 2.23 25.97 29.69
C LYS A 184 2.89 24.77 29.04
N GLN A 185 3.11 23.68 29.76
CA GLN A 185 3.68 22.46 29.17
C GLN A 185 2.76 21.86 28.11
N LEU A 186 1.45 21.85 28.34
CA LEU A 186 0.47 21.40 27.35
C LEU A 186 0.46 22.30 26.11
N LEU A 187 0.51 23.63 26.27
CA LEU A 187 0.66 24.54 25.13
C LEU A 187 1.89 24.18 24.28
N TYR A 188 3.04 23.98 24.95
CA TYR A 188 4.29 23.67 24.27
C TYR A 188 4.23 22.30 23.61
N ILE A 189 3.90 21.23 24.31
CA ILE A 189 4.02 19.88 23.75
C ILE A 189 2.80 19.49 22.91
N LYS A 190 1.59 19.77 23.40
CA LYS A 190 0.33 19.37 22.74
C LYS A 190 -0.05 20.35 21.63
N THR A 191 -0.41 21.58 21.99
CA THR A 191 -1.01 22.55 21.06
C THR A 191 -0.02 23.01 19.98
N CYS A 192 1.24 23.27 20.33
CA CYS A 192 2.26 23.62 19.35
C CYS A 192 2.45 22.50 18.32
N SER A 193 2.62 21.26 18.78
CA SER A 193 2.79 20.10 17.89
C SER A 193 1.57 19.89 17.02
N PHE A 194 0.36 20.07 17.56
CA PHE A 194 -0.87 19.90 16.78
C PHE A 194 -0.98 20.93 15.66
N SER A 195 -0.79 22.22 15.98
CA SER A 195 -0.86 23.29 15.00
C SER A 195 0.22 23.11 13.92
N LEU A 196 1.46 22.80 14.30
CA LEU A 196 2.55 22.61 13.36
C LEU A 196 2.34 21.38 12.46
N ASN A 197 1.88 20.25 13.01
CA ASN A 197 1.50 19.06 12.25
C ASN A 197 0.52 19.43 11.12
N VAL A 198 -0.63 19.98 11.48
CA VAL A 198 -1.68 20.28 10.51
C VAL A 198 -1.20 21.33 9.50
N TYR A 199 -0.45 22.33 9.95
CA TYR A 199 0.12 23.35 9.08
C TYR A 199 1.11 22.77 8.05
N LEU A 200 1.99 21.84 8.43
CA LEU A 200 2.93 21.18 7.53
C LEU A 200 2.21 20.38 6.42
N HIS A 201 1.08 19.74 6.74
CA HIS A 201 0.25 19.05 5.73
C HIS A 201 -0.30 19.98 4.65
N THR A 202 -0.44 21.28 4.93
CA THR A 202 -0.85 22.29 3.93
C THR A 202 0.24 22.63 2.91
N LYS A 203 1.47 22.11 3.10
CA LYS A 203 2.67 22.37 2.28
C LYS A 203 2.97 23.88 2.17
N PRO A 204 3.28 24.54 3.30
CA PRO A 204 3.51 25.97 3.33
C PRO A 204 4.76 26.34 2.51
N LYS A 205 4.64 27.38 1.67
CA LYS A 205 5.76 27.82 0.81
C LYS A 205 6.86 28.56 1.57
N ASN A 206 6.48 29.34 2.59
CA ASN A 206 7.36 30.27 3.29
C ASN A 206 7.39 29.96 4.80
N PHE A 207 7.48 28.67 5.15
CA PHE A 207 7.71 28.30 6.55
C PHE A 207 9.18 28.50 6.91
N CYS A 208 9.42 28.96 8.13
CA CYS A 208 10.71 29.44 8.58
C CYS A 208 11.69 28.34 9.00
N LEU A 209 11.18 27.15 9.33
CA LEU A 209 11.98 26.00 9.69
C LEU A 209 11.95 24.98 8.56
N THR A 210 13.08 24.34 8.36
CA THR A 210 13.19 23.12 7.56
C THR A 210 12.69 21.91 8.36
N ILE A 211 12.32 20.85 7.65
CA ILE A 211 11.91 19.58 8.28
C ILE A 211 13.09 18.99 9.06
N ASP A 212 14.29 19.10 8.52
CA ASP A 212 15.54 18.63 9.12
C ASP A 212 15.76 19.28 10.50
N GLU A 213 15.65 20.61 10.59
CA GLU A 213 15.77 21.35 11.87
C GLU A 213 14.75 20.89 12.91
N ILE A 214 13.51 20.60 12.48
CA ILE A 214 12.48 20.07 13.38
C ILE A 214 12.88 18.67 13.87
N LEU A 215 13.21 17.76 12.96
CA LEU A 215 13.56 16.37 13.29
C LEU A 215 14.81 16.28 14.16
N GLU A 216 15.82 17.11 13.92
CA GLU A 216 17.02 17.21 14.76
C GLU A 216 16.68 17.64 16.19
N LYS A 217 15.73 18.57 16.35
CA LYS A 217 15.30 19.06 17.67
C LYS A 217 14.48 18.03 18.44
N ILE A 218 13.48 17.40 17.81
CA ILE A 218 12.47 16.59 18.52
C ILE A 218 12.57 15.09 18.30
N GLY A 219 13.22 14.62 17.24
CA GLY A 219 13.17 13.23 16.79
C GLY A 219 13.70 12.23 17.83
N SER A 220 14.90 12.47 18.36
CA SER A 220 15.51 11.60 19.38
C SER A 220 14.73 11.57 20.70
N HIS A 221 14.17 12.71 21.10
CA HIS A 221 13.32 12.83 22.27
C HIS A 221 12.03 12.03 22.10
N TYR A 222 11.36 12.19 20.96
CA TYR A 222 10.14 11.46 20.63
C TYR A 222 10.34 9.94 20.69
N LEU A 223 11.40 9.42 20.05
CA LEU A 223 11.69 7.99 20.05
C LEU A 223 11.84 7.43 21.47
N GLN A 224 12.54 8.15 22.35
CA GLN A 224 12.73 7.72 23.75
C GLN A 224 11.44 7.81 24.56
N ILE A 225 10.64 8.87 24.38
CA ILE A 225 9.33 9.01 25.04
C ILE A 225 8.44 7.81 24.67
N MET A 226 8.38 7.47 23.39
CA MET A 226 7.59 6.34 22.89
C MET A 226 8.10 5.01 23.43
N GLU A 227 9.42 4.79 23.45
CA GLU A 227 10.04 3.58 24.01
C GLU A 227 9.71 3.38 25.50
N ILE A 228 9.68 4.47 26.29
CA ILE A 228 9.40 4.42 27.73
C ILE A 228 7.92 4.16 28.02
N HIS A 229 7.02 4.90 27.36
CA HIS A 229 5.61 4.94 27.76
C HIS A 229 4.75 3.85 27.11
N CYS A 230 5.11 3.33 25.94
CA CYS A 230 4.27 2.37 25.21
C CYS A 230 4.18 0.97 25.83
N TYR A 231 4.96 0.66 26.86
CA TYR A 231 4.77 -0.57 27.65
C TYR A 231 3.63 -0.47 28.67
N ASN A 232 3.24 0.76 29.04
CA ASN A 232 2.23 1.05 30.07
C ASN A 232 1.07 1.89 29.49
N ILE A 233 0.65 1.62 28.24
CA ILE A 233 -0.41 2.40 27.55
C ILE A 233 -1.69 2.48 28.38
N SER A 234 -2.03 1.43 29.13
CA SER A 234 -3.21 1.38 29.99
C SER A 234 -3.20 2.37 31.16
N THR A 235 -2.06 2.94 31.51
CA THR A 235 -1.92 3.90 32.61
C THR A 235 -1.75 5.34 32.14
N TRP A 236 -1.86 5.61 30.83
CA TRP A 236 -1.73 6.96 30.30
C TRP A 236 -2.85 7.86 30.80
N SER A 237 -2.49 9.06 31.28
CA SER A 237 -3.47 10.11 31.55
C SER A 237 -3.97 10.72 30.23
N LYS A 238 -5.06 11.50 30.28
CA LYS A 238 -5.58 12.21 29.10
C LYS A 238 -4.55 13.19 28.53
N GLU A 239 -3.82 13.85 29.41
CA GLU A 239 -2.78 14.82 29.09
C GLU A 239 -1.59 14.16 28.39
N LEU A 240 -1.14 13.00 28.89
CA LEU A 240 -0.07 12.23 28.25
C LEU A 240 -0.52 11.71 26.88
N LEU A 241 -1.72 11.16 26.79
CA LEU A 241 -2.31 10.71 25.52
C LEU A 241 -2.33 11.84 24.49
N ALA A 242 -2.80 13.04 24.88
CA ALA A 242 -2.84 14.20 24.01
C ALA A 242 -1.42 14.63 23.55
N CYS A 243 -0.45 14.70 24.47
CA CYS A 243 0.94 15.02 24.13
C CYS A 243 1.53 14.02 23.12
N ILE A 244 1.38 12.72 23.39
CA ILE A 244 1.87 11.65 22.50
C ILE A 244 1.16 11.69 21.14
N THR A 245 -0.15 11.94 21.11
CA THR A 245 -0.94 12.04 19.88
C THR A 245 -0.38 13.09 18.94
N HIS A 246 -0.19 14.31 19.44
CA HIS A 246 0.24 15.41 18.59
C HIS A 246 1.75 15.43 18.32
N LEU A 247 2.59 14.89 19.23
CA LEU A 247 4.00 14.64 18.93
C LEU A 247 4.17 13.58 17.83
N THR A 248 3.47 12.46 17.94
CA THR A 248 3.43 11.42 16.88
C THR A 248 2.99 12.04 15.57
N GLY A 249 1.94 12.88 15.60
CA GLY A 249 1.44 13.60 14.44
C GLY A 249 2.48 14.51 13.80
N LEU A 250 3.18 15.34 14.58
CA LEU A 250 4.22 16.22 14.06
C LEU A 250 5.38 15.45 13.41
N ILE A 251 5.82 14.36 14.04
CA ILE A 251 6.86 13.48 13.49
C ILE A 251 6.40 12.82 12.19
N ASP A 252 5.18 12.28 12.17
CA ASP A 252 4.58 11.68 10.99
C ASP A 252 4.45 12.68 9.82
N SER A 253 4.00 13.92 10.09
CA SER A 253 3.95 14.99 9.07
C SER A 253 5.32 15.29 8.51
N CYS A 254 6.36 15.34 9.35
CA CYS A 254 7.74 15.56 8.90
C CYS A 254 8.20 14.44 7.96
N CYS A 255 7.96 13.18 8.31
CA CYS A 255 8.30 12.01 7.49
C CYS A 255 7.47 11.89 6.21
N SER A 256 6.29 12.53 6.13
CA SER A 256 5.35 12.39 5.02
C SER A 256 5.49 13.47 3.94
N THR A 257 6.42 14.41 4.11
CA THR A 257 6.64 15.50 3.16
C THR A 257 7.52 15.05 1.99
N ASN A 258 7.05 15.25 0.75
CA ASN A 258 7.59 14.75 -0.53
C ASN A 258 9.03 15.20 -0.93
N LYS A 259 9.97 15.44 0.00
CA LYS A 259 11.38 15.70 -0.33
C LYS A 259 12.20 14.47 0.01
N LYS A 260 12.97 13.97 -0.98
CA LYS A 260 13.99 12.91 -0.88
C LYS A 260 13.87 12.07 0.39
N GLU A 261 12.85 11.21 0.43
CA GLU A 261 12.45 10.44 1.61
C GLU A 261 13.64 9.69 2.23
N GLU A 262 14.61 9.27 1.42
CA GLU A 262 15.82 8.57 1.87
C GLU A 262 16.76 9.43 2.75
N GLU A 263 16.86 10.75 2.55
CA GLU A 263 17.72 11.65 3.35
C GLU A 263 17.05 11.97 4.71
N LEU A 264 15.74 12.26 4.72
CA LEU A 264 14.97 12.56 5.95
C LEU A 264 14.90 11.37 6.91
N ASN A 265 14.74 10.17 6.34
CA ASN A 265 14.66 8.94 7.09
C ASN A 265 15.98 8.60 7.82
N GLN A 266 17.13 9.04 7.30
CA GLN A 266 18.41 8.87 7.99
C GLN A 266 18.54 9.72 9.26
N ILE A 267 17.86 10.87 9.33
CA ILE A 267 17.88 11.75 10.51
C ILE A 267 17.14 11.09 11.68
N LEU A 268 15.93 10.58 11.42
CA LEU A 268 15.09 10.01 12.47
C LEU A 268 15.47 8.55 12.80
N PHE A 269 15.87 7.76 11.80
CA PHE A 269 16.27 6.36 11.98
C PHE A 269 17.65 6.11 11.34
N PRO A 270 18.74 6.53 12.02
CA PRO A 270 20.10 6.35 11.50
C PRO A 270 20.55 4.88 11.46
N THR A 271 19.82 3.98 12.13
CA THR A 271 20.07 2.53 12.10
C THR A 271 18.75 1.76 11.94
N GLU A 272 18.80 0.58 11.31
CA GLU A 272 17.64 -0.31 11.18
C GLU A 272 17.05 -0.69 12.55
N GLN A 273 17.89 -0.82 13.59
CA GLN A 273 17.44 -1.15 14.94
C GLN A 273 16.49 -0.08 15.52
N ILE A 274 16.78 1.21 15.29
CA ILE A 274 15.93 2.31 15.75
C ILE A 274 14.59 2.27 15.03
N LEU A 275 14.61 2.02 13.71
CA LEU A 275 13.41 1.88 12.91
C LEU A 275 12.54 0.69 13.39
N PHE A 276 13.15 -0.46 13.64
CA PHE A 276 12.44 -1.64 14.15
C PHE A 276 11.84 -1.40 15.54
N ASN A 277 12.58 -0.77 16.45
CA ASN A 277 12.05 -0.39 17.77
C ASN A 277 10.83 0.53 17.66
N LEU A 278 10.89 1.55 16.79
CA LEU A 278 9.76 2.43 16.53
C LEU A 278 8.56 1.64 15.98
N ILE A 279 8.79 0.76 15.00
CA ILE A 279 7.72 -0.08 14.44
C ILE A 279 7.05 -0.92 15.52
N GLU A 280 7.82 -1.59 16.39
CA GLU A 280 7.24 -2.37 17.50
C GLU A 280 6.38 -1.50 18.42
N VAL A 281 6.81 -0.27 18.69
CA VAL A 281 6.06 0.68 19.51
C VAL A 281 4.76 1.12 18.81
N LEU A 282 4.80 1.49 17.53
CA LEU A 282 3.61 1.86 16.75
C LEU A 282 2.61 0.69 16.67
N ILE A 283 3.12 -0.55 16.50
CA ILE A 283 2.30 -1.76 16.51
C ILE A 283 1.60 -1.92 17.86
N ARG A 284 2.27 -1.68 18.99
CA ARG A 284 1.64 -1.76 20.32
C ARG A 284 0.51 -0.74 20.49
N VAL A 285 0.71 0.49 20.01
CA VAL A 285 -0.30 1.56 20.05
C VAL A 285 -1.54 1.15 19.27
N VAL A 286 -1.38 0.71 18.02
CA VAL A 286 -2.49 0.27 17.15
C VAL A 286 -3.14 -1.02 17.64
N SER A 287 -2.42 -1.87 18.38
CA SER A 287 -2.95 -3.11 18.95
C SER A 287 -3.72 -2.92 20.26
N TYR A 288 -3.73 -1.72 20.83
CA TYR A 288 -4.37 -1.46 22.12
C TYR A 288 -5.90 -1.34 21.98
N GLU A 289 -6.61 -2.46 22.20
CA GLU A 289 -8.07 -2.59 22.03
C GLU A 289 -8.92 -1.47 22.68
N PRO A 290 -8.61 -0.96 23.89
CA PRO A 290 -9.43 0.07 24.53
C PRO A 290 -9.57 1.37 23.74
N PHE A 291 -8.58 1.76 22.93
CA PHE A 291 -8.72 2.94 22.06
C PHE A 291 -9.89 2.80 21.08
N TYR A 292 -10.11 1.61 20.52
CA TYR A 292 -11.24 1.36 19.61
C TYR A 292 -12.60 1.36 20.32
N LYS A 293 -12.65 1.05 21.62
CA LYS A 293 -13.88 1.16 22.42
C LYS A 293 -14.24 2.63 22.69
N GLU A 294 -13.25 3.49 22.89
CA GLU A 294 -13.47 4.92 23.11
C GLU A 294 -13.92 5.64 21.84
N ILE A 295 -13.41 5.24 20.67
CA ILE A 295 -13.82 5.76 19.35
C ILE A 295 -15.33 5.60 19.14
N ASN A 296 -15.91 4.47 19.55
CA ASN A 296 -17.34 4.19 19.40
C ASN A 296 -18.23 5.03 20.35
N ASN A 297 -17.67 5.61 21.42
CA ASN A 297 -18.41 6.32 22.46
C ASN A 297 -18.31 7.85 22.34
N GLN A 298 -17.76 8.39 21.23
CA GLN A 298 -17.61 9.84 20.95
C GLN A 298 -16.86 10.65 22.04
N ARG A 299 -16.08 10.01 22.93
CA ARG A 299 -15.55 10.65 24.16
C ARG A 299 -14.04 10.92 24.19
N SER A 300 -13.26 10.44 23.21
CA SER A 300 -11.81 10.66 23.17
C SER A 300 -11.33 10.89 21.74
N GLU A 301 -11.24 12.17 21.36
CA GLU A 301 -10.72 12.56 20.05
C GLU A 301 -9.23 12.23 19.92
N ASP A 302 -8.45 12.38 20.99
CA ASP A 302 -7.02 12.14 20.97
C ASP A 302 -6.70 10.65 20.74
N ALA A 303 -7.44 9.71 21.36
CA ALA A 303 -7.25 8.27 21.09
C ALA A 303 -7.56 7.93 19.62
N SER A 304 -8.65 8.48 19.09
CA SER A 304 -9.04 8.30 17.68
C SER A 304 -7.99 8.87 16.72
N MET A 305 -7.52 10.09 17.01
CA MET A 305 -6.46 10.75 16.26
C MET A 305 -5.15 9.98 16.34
N LEU A 306 -4.75 9.49 17.51
CA LEU A 306 -3.52 8.72 17.69
C LEU A 306 -3.55 7.45 16.85
N VAL A 307 -4.65 6.69 16.87
CA VAL A 307 -4.78 5.48 16.04
C VAL A 307 -4.69 5.85 14.56
N ASN A 308 -5.36 6.92 14.12
CA ASN A 308 -5.35 7.36 12.72
C ASN A 308 -3.94 7.77 12.26
N ILE A 309 -3.28 8.63 13.04
CA ILE A 309 -1.91 9.09 12.80
C ILE A 309 -0.96 7.90 12.81
N THR A 310 -1.09 6.97 13.76
CA THR A 310 -0.19 5.81 13.86
C THR A 310 -0.36 4.88 12.66
N LEU A 311 -1.58 4.66 12.19
CA LEU A 311 -1.83 3.89 10.96
C LEU A 311 -1.26 4.58 9.73
N HIS A 312 -1.44 5.90 9.61
CA HIS A 312 -0.81 6.68 8.54
C HIS A 312 0.72 6.57 8.58
N PHE A 313 1.31 6.67 9.78
CA PHE A 313 2.76 6.57 9.97
C PHE A 313 3.30 5.18 9.60
N ILE A 314 2.63 4.11 10.03
CA ILE A 314 2.98 2.73 9.62
C ILE A 314 2.90 2.59 8.09
N MET A 315 1.84 3.12 7.48
CA MET A 315 1.67 3.08 6.03
C MET A 315 2.79 3.84 5.31
N ASN A 316 3.16 5.02 5.80
CA ASN A 316 4.25 5.82 5.24
C ASN A 316 5.59 5.07 5.34
N ILE A 317 5.87 4.46 6.50
CA ILE A 317 7.05 3.61 6.69
C ILE A 317 7.05 2.45 5.68
N LEU A 318 5.93 1.74 5.52
CA LEU A 318 5.81 0.61 4.58
C LEU A 318 6.05 1.00 3.11
N LEU A 319 5.58 2.18 2.71
CA LEU A 319 5.70 2.65 1.33
C LEU A 319 7.08 3.21 1.01
N THR A 320 7.76 3.79 2.00
CA THR A 320 9.07 4.44 1.81
C THR A 320 10.24 3.50 2.09
N GLN A 321 10.07 2.55 3.01
CA GLN A 321 11.11 1.62 3.46
C GLN A 321 10.91 0.22 2.86
N ASN A 322 12.00 -0.40 2.39
CA ASN A 322 11.96 -1.77 1.85
C ASN A 322 11.95 -2.84 2.97
N ILE A 323 10.99 -2.75 3.89
CA ILE A 323 10.94 -3.53 5.13
C ILE A 323 9.62 -4.27 5.34
N SER A 324 8.81 -4.46 4.29
CA SER A 324 7.56 -5.23 4.37
C SER A 324 7.77 -6.62 4.99
N TRP A 325 8.94 -7.23 4.76
CA TRP A 325 9.34 -8.51 5.36
C TRP A 325 9.37 -8.47 6.90
N TYR A 326 9.77 -7.35 7.50
CA TYR A 326 9.83 -7.23 8.97
C TYR A 326 8.42 -7.22 9.54
N PHE A 327 7.52 -6.45 8.93
CA PHE A 327 6.11 -6.45 9.28
C PHE A 327 5.44 -7.82 9.06
N GLN A 328 5.78 -8.53 7.98
CA GLN A 328 5.33 -9.91 7.73
C GLN A 328 5.81 -10.90 8.79
N SER A 329 7.02 -10.71 9.31
CA SER A 329 7.58 -11.52 10.38
C SER A 329 6.98 -11.20 11.76
N THR A 330 6.39 -10.02 11.91
CA THR A 330 5.82 -9.55 13.18
C THR A 330 4.39 -10.06 13.32
N THR A 331 4.22 -11.21 13.97
CA THR A 331 2.91 -11.90 14.12
C THR A 331 1.81 -11.03 14.73
N ASN A 332 2.16 -10.04 15.54
CA ASN A 332 1.19 -9.26 16.29
C ASN A 332 0.43 -8.23 15.45
N LEU A 333 1.05 -7.64 14.41
CA LEU A 333 0.39 -6.55 13.67
C LEU A 333 -0.74 -7.07 12.79
N SER A 334 -0.50 -8.11 11.98
CA SER A 334 -1.55 -8.66 11.13
C SER A 334 -2.74 -9.12 11.95
N ASP A 335 -2.50 -9.83 13.05
CA ASP A 335 -3.58 -10.36 13.88
C ASP A 335 -4.37 -9.25 14.59
N ALA A 336 -3.68 -8.22 15.11
CA ALA A 336 -4.32 -7.07 15.73
C ALA A 336 -5.19 -6.29 14.73
N LEU A 337 -4.67 -6.03 13.52
CA LEU A 337 -5.42 -5.35 12.46
C LEU A 337 -6.61 -6.17 12.00
N LEU A 338 -6.48 -7.49 11.89
CA LEU A 338 -7.56 -8.40 11.53
C LEU A 338 -8.67 -8.44 12.58
N LEU A 339 -8.32 -8.44 13.87
CA LEU A 339 -9.29 -8.33 14.96
C LEU A 339 -10.03 -7.00 14.92
N THR A 340 -9.30 -5.92 14.62
CA THR A 340 -9.84 -4.56 14.48
C THR A 340 -10.86 -4.51 13.34
N VAL A 341 -10.52 -5.04 12.15
CA VAL A 341 -11.43 -5.09 10.99
C VAL A 341 -12.71 -5.91 11.25
N LYS A 342 -12.62 -6.97 12.05
CA LYS A 342 -13.81 -7.77 12.44
C LYS A 342 -14.79 -6.97 13.31
N ASN A 343 -14.34 -5.91 13.97
CA ASN A 343 -15.18 -5.02 14.74
C ASN A 343 -15.88 -4.01 13.81
N LYS A 344 -17.11 -4.32 13.39
CA LYS A 344 -17.91 -3.54 12.42
C LYS A 344 -18.28 -2.12 12.88
N SER A 345 -17.97 -1.74 14.12
CA SER A 345 -18.33 -0.44 14.68
C SER A 345 -17.31 0.68 14.38
N ILE A 346 -16.17 0.35 13.77
CA ILE A 346 -15.09 1.32 13.54
C ILE A 346 -15.43 2.29 12.38
N PRO A 347 -15.06 3.58 12.46
CA PRO A 347 -15.24 4.52 11.35
C PRO A 347 -14.52 4.08 10.05
N TYR A 348 -15.15 4.34 8.89
CA TYR A 348 -14.63 3.98 7.56
C TYR A 348 -13.20 4.46 7.28
N GLN A 349 -12.77 5.57 7.88
CA GLN A 349 -11.43 6.12 7.73
C GLN A 349 -10.31 5.14 8.12
N PHE A 350 -10.52 4.38 9.19
CA PHE A 350 -9.51 3.44 9.69
C PHE A 350 -9.40 2.22 8.77
N PHE A 351 -10.53 1.76 8.22
CA PHE A 351 -10.53 0.61 7.33
C PHE A 351 -9.62 0.81 6.13
N PHE A 352 -9.59 2.00 5.51
CA PHE A 352 -8.74 2.21 4.34
C PHE A 352 -7.25 2.10 4.65
N TYR A 353 -6.78 2.69 5.76
CA TYR A 353 -5.40 2.49 6.18
C TYR A 353 -5.12 1.04 6.54
N ILE A 354 -5.99 0.40 7.32
CA ILE A 354 -5.81 -0.98 7.76
C ILE A 354 -5.74 -1.92 6.55
N TYR A 355 -6.65 -1.81 5.59
CA TYR A 355 -6.64 -2.64 4.39
C TYR A 355 -5.44 -2.34 3.49
N SER A 356 -4.97 -1.10 3.41
CA SER A 356 -3.76 -0.77 2.66
C SER A 356 -2.53 -1.42 3.30
N ILE A 357 -2.38 -1.32 4.63
CA ILE A 357 -1.32 -1.96 5.39
C ILE A 357 -1.38 -3.50 5.24
N LEU A 358 -2.58 -4.08 5.39
CA LEU A 358 -2.78 -5.51 5.18
C LEU A 358 -2.51 -5.93 3.74
N GLY A 359 -2.80 -5.07 2.76
CA GLY A 359 -2.49 -5.29 1.35
C GLY A 359 -1.00 -5.26 1.02
N GLU A 360 -0.20 -4.56 1.84
CA GLU A 360 1.27 -4.57 1.72
C GLU A 360 1.93 -5.75 2.44
N ILE A 361 1.31 -6.26 3.51
CA ILE A 361 1.89 -7.27 4.41
C ILE A 361 1.37 -8.69 4.11
N LEU A 362 0.09 -8.87 3.85
CA LEU A 362 -0.48 -10.21 3.69
C LEU A 362 -0.21 -10.79 2.30
N SER A 363 -0.11 -12.13 2.24
CA SER A 363 -0.15 -12.83 0.96
C SER A 363 -1.50 -12.64 0.28
N GLU A 364 -1.51 -12.77 -1.05
CA GLU A 364 -2.72 -12.55 -1.83
C GLU A 364 -3.87 -13.50 -1.46
N GLU A 365 -3.56 -14.74 -1.09
CA GLU A 365 -4.55 -15.73 -0.63
C GLU A 365 -5.24 -15.27 0.66
N LYS A 366 -4.46 -14.84 1.66
CA LYS A 366 -5.01 -14.34 2.94
C LYS A 366 -5.81 -13.06 2.74
N LEU A 367 -5.37 -12.17 1.87
CA LEU A 367 -6.08 -10.92 1.58
C LEU A 367 -7.45 -11.20 0.91
N LYS A 368 -7.52 -12.19 0.02
CA LYS A 368 -8.78 -12.65 -0.61
C LYS A 368 -9.79 -13.18 0.43
N GLU A 369 -9.34 -13.86 1.47
CA GLU A 369 -10.21 -14.39 2.54
C GLU A 369 -10.91 -13.29 3.35
N LEU A 370 -10.35 -12.08 3.41
CA LEU A 370 -10.88 -10.99 4.23
C LEU A 370 -12.19 -10.39 3.73
N LYS A 371 -12.76 -10.91 2.63
CA LYS A 371 -13.98 -10.39 1.97
C LYS A 371 -14.00 -8.86 1.87
N PHE A 372 -12.81 -8.25 1.73
CA PHE A 372 -12.62 -6.81 1.58
C PHE A 372 -13.49 -6.21 0.48
N THR A 373 -13.93 -7.03 -0.47
CA THR A 373 -14.55 -6.60 -1.71
C THR A 373 -16.08 -6.67 -1.73
N ASP A 374 -16.73 -7.25 -0.72
CA ASP A 374 -18.19 -7.39 -0.77
C ASP A 374 -18.92 -6.16 -0.18
N ASP A 375 -18.41 -5.58 0.93
CA ASP A 375 -19.01 -4.37 1.56
C ASP A 375 -18.20 -3.08 1.30
N MET A 376 -16.86 -3.16 1.28
CA MET A 376 -15.98 -1.98 1.18
C MET A 376 -15.67 -1.55 -0.25
N GLY A 377 -15.73 -2.45 -1.25
CA GLY A 377 -15.45 -2.11 -2.65
C GLY A 377 -16.45 -1.09 -3.22
N ASN A 378 -17.75 -1.29 -2.95
CA ASN A 378 -18.81 -0.35 -3.33
C ASN A 378 -18.75 0.94 -2.51
N SER A 379 -18.41 0.82 -1.22
CA SER A 379 -18.29 1.97 -0.32
C SER A 379 -17.07 2.84 -0.63
N TYR A 380 -15.94 2.26 -1.07
CA TYR A 380 -14.71 3.00 -1.42
C TYR A 380 -14.98 4.00 -2.54
N PHE A 381 -15.48 3.53 -3.69
CA PHE A 381 -15.73 4.43 -4.81
C PHE A 381 -16.83 5.44 -4.50
N THR A 382 -17.80 5.08 -3.66
CA THR A 382 -18.80 6.04 -3.16
C THR A 382 -18.14 7.15 -2.33
N ILE A 383 -17.28 6.80 -1.36
CA ILE A 383 -16.55 7.77 -0.53
C ILE A 383 -15.61 8.62 -1.38
N LEU A 384 -14.90 8.02 -2.32
CA LEU A 384 -14.01 8.72 -3.25
C LEU A 384 -14.78 9.69 -4.15
N GLU A 385 -15.93 9.28 -4.67
CA GLU A 385 -16.81 10.12 -5.48
C GLU A 385 -17.36 11.30 -4.66
N GLN A 386 -17.82 11.06 -3.44
CA GLN A 386 -18.27 12.14 -2.55
C GLN A 386 -17.13 13.11 -2.23
N ALA A 387 -15.93 12.62 -1.89
CA ALA A 387 -14.76 13.46 -1.67
C ALA A 387 -14.42 14.29 -2.91
N TRP A 388 -14.53 13.70 -4.10
CA TRP A 388 -14.21 14.36 -5.37
C TRP A 388 -15.15 15.52 -5.72
N GLN A 389 -16.44 15.37 -5.42
CA GLN A 389 -17.44 16.41 -5.68
C GLN A 389 -17.32 17.61 -4.72
N GLN A 390 -16.71 17.41 -3.55
CA GLN A 390 -16.55 18.47 -2.57
C GLN A 390 -15.44 19.47 -2.97
N PRO A 391 -15.62 20.80 -2.78
CA PRO A 391 -14.59 21.79 -3.06
C PRO A 391 -13.29 21.56 -2.29
N SER A 392 -13.38 21.03 -1.07
CA SER A 392 -12.24 20.67 -0.22
C SER A 392 -11.49 19.42 -0.68
N LYS A 393 -12.04 18.66 -1.64
CA LYS A 393 -11.55 17.34 -2.06
C LYS A 393 -11.44 16.34 -0.90
N THR A 394 -12.33 16.46 0.07
CA THR A 394 -12.37 15.68 1.32
C THR A 394 -13.79 15.25 1.63
N TYR A 395 -13.98 14.02 2.13
CA TYR A 395 -15.26 13.53 2.65
C TYR A 395 -15.02 12.63 3.86
N LYS A 396 -15.75 12.87 4.96
CA LYS A 396 -15.56 12.15 6.24
C LYS A 396 -14.09 12.11 6.69
N HIS A 397 -13.41 13.26 6.66
CA HIS A 397 -11.99 13.42 7.00
C HIS A 397 -10.98 12.67 6.11
N LEU A 398 -11.43 12.15 4.96
CA LEU A 398 -10.58 11.47 3.98
C LEU A 398 -10.40 12.33 2.74
N THR A 399 -9.17 12.73 2.46
CA THR A 399 -8.83 13.45 1.22
C THR A 399 -8.78 12.48 0.04
N VAL A 400 -9.09 12.97 -1.16
CA VAL A 400 -8.92 12.21 -2.42
C VAL A 400 -7.49 11.68 -2.54
N SER A 401 -6.48 12.47 -2.15
CA SER A 401 -5.07 12.04 -2.21
C SER A 401 -4.78 10.82 -1.34
N VAL A 402 -5.34 10.75 -0.13
CA VAL A 402 -5.15 9.61 0.78
C VAL A 402 -5.84 8.37 0.23
N LEU A 403 -7.08 8.53 -0.24
CA LEU A 403 -7.86 7.44 -0.83
C LEU A 403 -7.18 6.83 -2.06
N LEU A 404 -6.65 7.67 -2.96
CA LEU A 404 -5.96 7.20 -4.15
C LEU A 404 -4.64 6.50 -3.82
N ARG A 405 -3.88 7.01 -2.85
CA ARG A 405 -2.64 6.37 -2.39
C ARG A 405 -2.90 4.99 -1.79
N ALA A 406 -3.90 4.87 -0.93
CA ALA A 406 -4.37 3.59 -0.39
C ALA A 406 -4.77 2.60 -1.51
N PHE A 407 -5.50 3.09 -2.51
CA PHE A 407 -5.96 2.24 -3.60
C PHE A 407 -4.87 1.84 -4.58
N LEU A 408 -3.83 2.65 -4.78
CA LEU A 408 -2.66 2.26 -5.57
C LEU A 408 -2.02 0.98 -5.02
N THR A 409 -1.79 0.90 -3.72
CA THR A 409 -1.30 -0.31 -3.04
C THR A 409 -2.22 -1.50 -3.31
N LEU A 410 -3.52 -1.33 -3.12
CA LEU A 410 -4.50 -2.40 -3.28
C LEU A 410 -4.58 -2.88 -4.73
N SER A 411 -4.55 -1.96 -5.71
CA SER A 411 -4.69 -2.23 -7.14
C SER A 411 -3.63 -3.18 -7.71
N LYS A 412 -2.49 -3.34 -7.02
CA LYS A 412 -1.43 -4.28 -7.39
C LYS A 412 -1.75 -5.75 -7.09
N ASN A 413 -2.81 -6.03 -6.32
CA ASN A 413 -3.26 -7.39 -6.00
C ASN A 413 -4.26 -7.90 -7.06
N GLU A 414 -4.13 -9.15 -7.53
CA GLU A 414 -4.81 -9.58 -8.78
C GLU A 414 -6.34 -9.58 -8.74
N PHE A 415 -6.96 -9.70 -7.56
CA PHE A 415 -8.43 -9.70 -7.44
C PHE A 415 -9.06 -8.30 -7.44
N ILE A 416 -8.29 -7.25 -7.12
CA ILE A 416 -8.79 -5.87 -7.06
C ILE A 416 -9.17 -5.34 -8.46
N PRO A 417 -8.37 -5.55 -9.52
CA PRO A 417 -8.75 -5.17 -10.88
C PRO A 417 -10.10 -5.73 -11.33
N GLN A 418 -10.39 -7.00 -11.07
CA GLN A 418 -11.67 -7.60 -11.47
C GLN A 418 -12.84 -6.92 -10.74
N LYS A 419 -12.75 -6.75 -9.42
CA LYS A 419 -13.79 -6.09 -8.63
C LYS A 419 -13.98 -4.61 -9.02
N THR A 420 -12.90 -3.96 -9.47
CA THR A 420 -12.96 -2.60 -10.01
C THR A 420 -13.65 -2.55 -11.37
N ALA A 421 -13.44 -3.56 -12.23
CA ALA A 421 -14.16 -3.69 -13.48
C ALA A 421 -15.66 -3.90 -13.24
N ASP A 422 -16.00 -4.77 -12.28
CA ASP A 422 -17.39 -5.09 -11.92
C ASP A 422 -18.15 -3.89 -11.33
N SER A 423 -17.46 -2.95 -10.67
CA SER A 423 -18.07 -1.75 -10.09
C SER A 423 -18.45 -0.69 -11.13
N ASN A 424 -17.94 -0.77 -12.36
CA ASN A 424 -18.10 0.23 -13.43
C ASN A 424 -17.69 1.67 -13.02
N LYS A 425 -16.78 1.82 -12.04
CA LYS A 425 -16.32 3.14 -11.55
C LYS A 425 -15.01 3.61 -12.19
N LEU A 426 -14.57 2.97 -13.27
CA LEU A 426 -13.35 3.37 -13.98
C LEU A 426 -13.43 4.79 -14.59
N CYS A 427 -14.62 5.25 -14.98
CA CYS A 427 -14.84 6.61 -15.47
C CYS A 427 -14.46 7.67 -14.44
N LEU A 428 -14.80 7.45 -13.17
CA LEU A 428 -14.44 8.36 -12.08
C LEU A 428 -12.92 8.52 -11.97
N LEU A 429 -12.17 7.42 -12.08
CA LEU A 429 -10.69 7.46 -12.09
C LEU A 429 -10.16 8.22 -13.32
N MET A 430 -10.73 7.99 -14.51
CA MET A 430 -10.32 8.69 -15.73
C MET A 430 -10.50 10.20 -15.64
N GLU A 431 -11.55 10.68 -14.97
CA GLU A 431 -11.80 12.11 -14.72
C GLU A 431 -10.78 12.72 -13.75
N MET A 432 -10.37 11.96 -12.72
CA MET A 432 -9.42 12.42 -11.71
C MET A 432 -7.97 12.55 -12.20
N CYS A 433 -7.62 11.95 -13.35
CA CYS A 433 -6.26 11.93 -13.87
C CYS A 433 -5.62 13.32 -14.06
N ASP A 434 -6.43 14.34 -14.37
CA ASP A 434 -5.92 15.70 -14.59
C ASP A 434 -5.44 16.36 -13.29
N ASP A 435 -6.18 16.14 -12.21
CA ASP A 435 -5.87 16.72 -10.90
C ASP A 435 -4.88 15.85 -10.10
N TYR A 436 -4.89 14.53 -10.35
CA TYR A 436 -4.13 13.54 -9.58
C TYR A 436 -3.34 12.59 -10.50
N PRO A 437 -2.06 12.90 -10.80
CA PRO A 437 -1.23 12.06 -11.67
C PRO A 437 -1.04 10.61 -11.17
N ILE A 438 -1.12 10.37 -9.87
CA ILE A 438 -1.06 9.03 -9.26
C ILE A 438 -2.12 8.07 -9.84
N VAL A 439 -3.23 8.62 -10.37
CA VAL A 439 -4.29 7.81 -10.97
C VAL A 439 -3.82 7.10 -12.23
N TYR A 440 -2.83 7.64 -12.95
CA TYR A 440 -2.22 6.92 -14.07
C TYR A 440 -1.51 5.63 -13.62
N ASP A 441 -0.81 5.65 -12.48
CA ASP A 441 -0.17 4.46 -11.93
C ASP A 441 -1.20 3.42 -11.47
N ILE A 442 -2.33 3.87 -10.91
CA ILE A 442 -3.49 3.01 -10.57
C ILE A 442 -4.06 2.38 -11.84
N ILE A 443 -4.37 3.18 -12.86
CA ILE A 443 -4.92 2.69 -14.13
C ILE A 443 -3.96 1.68 -14.77
N TRP A 444 -2.64 1.93 -14.70
CA TRP A 444 -1.67 0.98 -15.21
C TRP A 444 -1.70 -0.35 -14.45
N ALA A 445 -1.70 -0.31 -13.12
CA ALA A 445 -1.81 -1.53 -12.31
C ALA A 445 -3.11 -2.32 -12.60
N LEU A 446 -4.23 -1.61 -12.80
CA LEU A 446 -5.52 -2.22 -13.16
C LEU A 446 -5.54 -2.77 -14.59
N SER A 447 -4.83 -2.15 -15.54
CA SER A 447 -4.85 -2.49 -16.97
C SER A 447 -4.25 -3.86 -17.31
N PHE A 448 -3.67 -4.58 -16.34
CA PHE A 448 -3.29 -5.99 -16.52
C PHE A 448 -4.50 -6.95 -16.51
N ASN A 449 -5.71 -6.45 -16.22
CA ASN A 449 -6.96 -7.20 -16.30
C ASN A 449 -7.69 -6.93 -17.63
N LYS A 450 -8.12 -7.99 -18.32
CA LYS A 450 -8.74 -7.91 -19.66
C LYS A 450 -10.06 -7.14 -19.70
N ASP A 451 -10.88 -7.18 -18.64
CA ASP A 451 -12.13 -6.41 -18.57
C ASP A 451 -11.85 -4.92 -18.41
N ILE A 452 -10.88 -4.56 -17.56
CA ILE A 452 -10.38 -3.17 -17.45
C ILE A 452 -9.85 -2.69 -18.80
N GLU A 453 -9.03 -3.48 -19.50
CA GLU A 453 -8.51 -3.09 -20.81
C GLU A 453 -9.67 -2.81 -21.80
N LYS A 454 -10.71 -3.65 -21.80
CA LYS A 454 -11.89 -3.48 -22.66
C LYS A 454 -12.66 -2.20 -22.33
N GLN A 455 -12.84 -1.88 -21.04
CA GLN A 455 -13.49 -0.65 -20.59
C GLN A 455 -12.67 0.61 -20.94
N LEU A 456 -11.34 0.55 -20.83
CA LEU A 456 -10.47 1.67 -21.24
C LEU A 456 -10.52 1.88 -22.76
N ARG A 457 -10.43 0.81 -23.55
CA ARG A 457 -10.48 0.87 -25.03
C ARG A 457 -11.82 1.40 -25.55
N SER A 458 -12.93 1.17 -24.84
CA SER A 458 -14.24 1.70 -25.26
C SER A 458 -14.37 3.21 -25.04
N ASN A 459 -13.52 3.83 -24.21
CA ASN A 459 -13.50 5.27 -23.99
C ASN A 459 -12.56 5.97 -25.00
N ALA A 460 -13.08 6.26 -26.19
CA ALA A 460 -12.31 6.92 -27.26
C ALA A 460 -11.68 8.28 -26.86
N PRO A 461 -12.38 9.19 -26.14
CA PRO A 461 -11.77 10.42 -25.64
C PRO A 461 -10.53 10.19 -24.77
N PHE A 462 -10.62 9.24 -23.83
CA PHE A 462 -9.51 8.90 -22.94
C PHE A 462 -8.32 8.29 -23.68
N MET A 463 -8.57 7.40 -24.65
CA MET A 463 -7.52 6.83 -25.50
C MET A 463 -6.78 7.89 -26.33
N SER A 464 -7.51 8.87 -26.88
CA SER A 464 -6.90 10.00 -27.58
C SER A 464 -6.03 10.83 -26.65
N LYS A 465 -6.51 11.09 -25.42
CA LYS A 465 -5.76 11.82 -24.39
C LYS A 465 -4.46 11.12 -24.00
N LEU A 466 -4.49 9.81 -23.74
CA LEU A 466 -3.29 9.02 -23.45
C LEU A 466 -2.26 9.10 -24.59
N THR A 467 -2.73 8.93 -25.84
CA THR A 467 -1.86 9.00 -27.03
C THR A 467 -1.21 10.37 -27.20
N GLN A 468 -1.93 11.45 -26.89
CA GLN A 468 -1.41 12.81 -26.92
C GLN A 468 -0.37 13.04 -25.81
N LEU A 469 -0.70 12.68 -24.57
CA LEU A 469 0.17 12.86 -23.41
C LEU A 469 1.47 12.06 -23.52
N ALA A 470 1.42 10.85 -24.10
CA ALA A 470 2.62 10.05 -24.38
C ALA A 470 3.64 10.81 -25.26
N LYS A 471 3.16 11.67 -26.16
CA LYS A 471 4.00 12.45 -27.08
C LYS A 471 4.39 13.83 -26.56
N GLN A 472 3.50 14.48 -25.79
CA GLN A 472 3.59 15.91 -25.48
C GLN A 472 3.92 16.23 -24.02
N SER A 473 3.84 15.27 -23.09
CA SER A 473 4.09 15.54 -21.67
C SER A 473 5.58 15.84 -21.42
N GLU A 474 5.87 16.95 -20.73
CA GLU A 474 7.22 17.29 -20.28
C GLU A 474 7.69 16.39 -19.13
N ASN A 475 6.75 15.86 -18.34
CA ASN A 475 7.07 14.97 -17.23
C ASN A 475 7.41 13.57 -17.74
N GLU A 476 8.68 13.18 -17.60
CA GLU A 476 9.18 11.88 -18.03
C GLU A 476 8.47 10.72 -17.34
N GLN A 477 8.26 10.77 -16.01
CA GLN A 477 7.59 9.70 -15.28
C GLN A 477 6.16 9.49 -15.81
N THR A 478 5.43 10.58 -16.06
CA THR A 478 4.10 10.52 -16.65
C THR A 478 4.13 9.89 -18.04
N ARG A 479 5.10 10.25 -18.90
CA ARG A 479 5.25 9.61 -20.22
C ARG A 479 5.49 8.11 -20.11
N LYS A 480 6.36 7.69 -19.18
CA LYS A 480 6.67 6.27 -18.98
C LYS A 480 5.45 5.48 -18.48
N THR A 481 4.74 5.99 -17.46
CA THR A 481 3.51 5.38 -16.96
C THR A 481 2.44 5.28 -18.05
N ILE A 482 2.23 6.34 -18.84
CA ILE A 482 1.26 6.33 -19.95
C ILE A 482 1.68 5.36 -21.05
N GLY A 483 2.98 5.28 -21.36
CA GLY A 483 3.53 4.29 -22.29
C GLY A 483 3.22 2.86 -21.85
N GLY A 484 3.36 2.56 -20.56
CA GLY A 484 2.97 1.27 -19.97
C GLY A 484 1.48 0.97 -20.06
N ILE A 485 0.60 1.96 -19.85
CA ILE A 485 -0.85 1.80 -20.04
C ILE A 485 -1.14 1.47 -21.52
N LEU A 486 -0.63 2.29 -22.44
CA LEU A 486 -0.85 2.09 -23.88
C LEU A 486 -0.31 0.75 -24.37
N TRP A 487 0.80 0.27 -23.79
CA TRP A 487 1.34 -1.05 -24.06
C TRP A 487 0.35 -2.17 -23.70
N ASN A 488 -0.19 -2.15 -22.48
CA ASN A 488 -1.20 -3.12 -22.05
C ASN A 488 -2.48 -3.03 -22.92
N LEU A 489 -2.81 -1.83 -23.39
CA LEU A 489 -3.97 -1.60 -24.25
C LEU A 489 -3.73 -1.92 -25.74
N ASP A 490 -2.50 -2.12 -26.20
CA ASP A 490 -2.22 -2.51 -27.58
C ASP A 490 -2.69 -3.95 -27.81
N VAL A 491 -3.60 -4.19 -28.76
CA VAL A 491 -4.06 -5.56 -29.07
C VAL A 491 -3.03 -6.32 -29.93
N ASN A 492 -2.10 -5.60 -30.56
CA ASN A 492 -1.20 -6.15 -31.57
C ASN A 492 0.15 -6.61 -31.01
N HIS A 493 0.52 -6.29 -29.76
CA HIS A 493 1.82 -6.70 -29.23
C HIS A 493 1.93 -8.23 -29.09
N GLU A 494 0.84 -8.92 -28.69
CA GLU A 494 0.76 -10.38 -28.65
C GLU A 494 0.97 -11.02 -30.04
N ASN A 495 0.57 -10.31 -31.11
CA ASN A 495 0.65 -10.77 -32.50
C ASN A 495 1.86 -10.23 -33.29
N ARG A 496 2.77 -9.45 -32.68
CA ARG A 496 3.98 -9.01 -33.40
C ARG A 496 4.77 -10.24 -33.84
N PRO A 497 5.14 -10.33 -35.14
CA PRO A 497 5.90 -11.46 -35.64
C PRO A 497 7.19 -11.59 -34.84
N ILE A 498 7.47 -12.80 -34.36
CA ILE A 498 8.76 -13.11 -33.72
C ILE A 498 9.82 -12.75 -34.76
N THR A 499 10.64 -11.74 -34.45
CA THR A 499 11.79 -11.39 -35.27
C THR A 499 12.58 -12.66 -35.59
N ASP A 500 12.85 -12.90 -36.88
CA ASP A 500 13.40 -14.15 -37.42
C ASP A 500 14.38 -14.84 -36.46
N LYS A 501 14.14 -16.11 -36.13
CA LYS A 501 15.08 -16.96 -35.35
C LYS A 501 16.51 -16.99 -35.94
N HIS A 502 16.67 -16.52 -37.17
CA HIS A 502 17.93 -16.46 -37.93
C HIS A 502 18.66 -15.09 -37.89
N LYS A 503 18.11 -14.05 -37.23
CA LYS A 503 18.92 -12.86 -36.90
C LYS A 503 19.80 -13.15 -35.69
N THR A 504 21.09 -12.82 -35.77
CA THR A 504 22.03 -12.91 -34.66
C THR A 504 21.50 -12.08 -33.48
N LYS A 505 21.13 -12.74 -32.40
CA LYS A 505 20.70 -12.09 -31.16
C LYS A 505 21.85 -11.26 -30.59
N GLU A 506 21.55 -10.03 -30.20
CA GLU A 506 22.53 -9.06 -29.71
C GLU A 506 23.00 -9.40 -28.29
N PHE A 507 22.09 -9.96 -27.47
CA PHE A 507 22.35 -10.32 -26.08
C PHE A 507 22.06 -11.79 -25.82
N ASP A 508 22.79 -12.36 -24.87
CA ASP A 508 22.53 -13.72 -24.38
C ASP A 508 21.51 -13.68 -23.24
N ILE A 509 21.61 -12.66 -22.38
CA ILE A 509 20.85 -12.52 -21.14
C ILE A 509 20.31 -11.10 -21.01
N MET A 510 19.03 -10.97 -20.66
CA MET A 510 18.46 -9.76 -20.07
C MET A 510 18.27 -9.96 -18.57
N ILE A 511 18.67 -8.98 -17.75
CA ILE A 511 18.36 -8.96 -16.31
C ILE A 511 17.17 -8.04 -16.07
N SER A 512 16.05 -8.63 -15.65
CA SER A 512 14.85 -7.92 -15.20
C SER A 512 14.90 -7.81 -13.67
N TYR A 513 14.88 -6.59 -13.14
CA TYR A 513 15.03 -6.32 -11.71
C TYR A 513 14.32 -5.03 -11.28
N SER A 514 14.01 -4.91 -9.99
CA SER A 514 13.54 -3.63 -9.43
C SER A 514 14.76 -2.75 -9.08
N HIS A 515 14.67 -1.45 -9.35
CA HIS A 515 15.79 -0.54 -9.07
C HIS A 515 16.20 -0.47 -7.59
N LYS A 516 15.35 -0.92 -6.65
CA LYS A 516 15.72 -1.04 -5.23
C LYS A 516 16.83 -2.07 -5.00
N GLU A 517 17.02 -3.02 -5.91
CA GLU A 517 18.08 -4.04 -5.88
C GLU A 517 19.27 -3.72 -6.80
N LYS A 518 19.40 -2.47 -7.29
CA LYS A 518 20.42 -2.05 -8.28
C LYS A 518 21.85 -2.43 -7.90
N VAL A 519 22.23 -2.31 -6.63
CA VAL A 519 23.59 -2.61 -6.17
C VAL A 519 23.94 -4.09 -6.39
N LEU A 520 23.08 -5.01 -5.96
CA LEU A 520 23.31 -6.44 -6.11
C LEU A 520 23.19 -6.88 -7.57
N CYS A 521 22.21 -6.35 -8.33
CA CYS A 521 22.09 -6.65 -9.75
C CYS A 521 23.29 -6.17 -10.57
N LYS A 522 23.94 -5.06 -10.17
CA LYS A 522 25.19 -4.61 -10.79
C LYS A 522 26.33 -5.60 -10.57
N GLN A 523 26.45 -6.17 -9.38
CA GLN A 523 27.44 -7.21 -9.09
C GLN A 523 27.19 -8.47 -9.94
N ILE A 524 25.93 -8.91 -10.03
CA ILE A 524 25.53 -10.05 -10.87
C ILE A 524 25.87 -9.79 -12.35
N TYR A 525 25.56 -8.59 -12.85
CA TYR A 525 25.92 -8.16 -14.20
C TYR A 525 27.43 -8.26 -14.45
N GLU A 526 28.26 -7.69 -13.58
CA GLU A 526 29.72 -7.69 -13.73
C GLU A 526 30.28 -9.13 -13.76
N GLU A 527 29.77 -10.02 -12.91
CA GLU A 527 30.18 -11.43 -12.89
C GLU A 527 29.73 -12.20 -14.14
N LEU A 528 28.54 -11.92 -14.68
CA LEU A 528 28.09 -12.54 -15.94
C LEU A 528 28.90 -12.05 -17.15
N ILE A 529 29.27 -10.77 -17.21
CA ILE A 529 30.17 -10.24 -18.25
C ILE A 529 31.55 -10.92 -18.15
N LYS A 530 32.12 -11.06 -16.94
CA LYS A 530 33.38 -11.80 -16.72
C LYS A 530 33.30 -13.26 -17.15
N ALA A 531 32.13 -13.89 -16.99
CA ALA A 531 31.85 -15.25 -17.44
C ALA A 531 31.66 -15.37 -18.97
N GLY A 532 31.71 -14.26 -19.71
CA GLY A 532 31.66 -14.22 -21.17
C GLY A 532 30.27 -14.06 -21.78
N TYR A 533 29.24 -13.75 -20.99
CA TYR A 533 27.90 -13.49 -21.50
C TYR A 533 27.75 -12.06 -22.00
N ARG A 534 27.00 -11.85 -23.08
CA ARG A 534 26.50 -10.53 -23.49
C ARG A 534 25.22 -10.24 -22.72
N VAL A 535 25.29 -9.34 -21.75
CA VAL A 535 24.19 -9.05 -20.83
C VAL A 535 23.61 -7.68 -21.10
N TRP A 536 22.29 -7.60 -21.18
CA TRP A 536 21.54 -6.35 -21.15
C TRP A 536 20.91 -6.14 -19.77
N ILE A 537 21.00 -4.91 -19.27
CA ILE A 537 20.39 -4.46 -18.02
C ILE A 537 20.15 -2.96 -18.08
N ASP A 538 19.02 -2.49 -17.54
CA ASP A 538 18.74 -1.05 -17.44
C ASP A 538 19.25 -0.47 -16.12
N PHE A 539 20.39 0.21 -16.14
CA PHE A 539 20.92 0.91 -14.97
C PHE A 539 20.39 2.33 -14.81
N ASP A 540 20.01 2.99 -15.90
CA ASP A 540 19.80 4.44 -15.95
C ASP A 540 18.32 4.83 -16.05
N GLN A 541 17.42 3.89 -15.73
CA GLN A 541 15.97 4.05 -15.85
C GLN A 541 15.61 4.59 -17.24
N MET A 542 15.85 3.78 -18.28
CA MET A 542 15.62 4.06 -19.71
C MET A 542 14.92 5.40 -20.01
N HIS A 543 15.60 6.31 -20.70
CA HIS A 543 15.00 7.58 -21.11
C HIS A 543 14.33 7.40 -22.48
N GLY A 544 13.17 8.02 -22.69
CA GLY A 544 12.43 7.92 -23.96
C GLY A 544 11.38 6.81 -23.96
N ASN A 545 11.24 6.04 -25.05
CA ASN A 545 10.21 5.00 -25.16
C ASN A 545 10.63 3.70 -24.45
N VAL A 546 10.48 3.68 -23.13
CA VAL A 546 10.86 2.55 -22.25
C VAL A 546 10.29 1.22 -22.73
N MET A 547 9.02 1.21 -23.17
CA MET A 547 8.35 -0.03 -23.58
C MET A 547 8.96 -0.62 -24.86
N ASP A 548 9.40 0.20 -25.81
CA ASP A 548 10.06 -0.27 -27.03
C ASP A 548 11.46 -0.83 -26.74
N ALA A 549 12.23 -0.15 -25.89
CA ALA A 549 13.57 -0.60 -25.53
C ALA A 549 13.53 -1.87 -24.66
N MET A 550 12.57 -1.96 -23.73
CA MET A 550 12.22 -3.20 -23.01
C MET A 550 11.88 -4.34 -23.99
N THR A 551 11.02 -4.08 -24.97
CA THR A 551 10.62 -5.05 -26.00
C THR A 551 11.83 -5.54 -26.79
N GLN A 552 12.65 -4.61 -27.26
CA GLN A 552 13.85 -4.91 -28.02
C GLN A 552 14.82 -5.76 -27.21
N ALA A 553 15.05 -5.43 -25.93
CA ALA A 553 15.92 -6.19 -25.05
C ALA A 553 15.45 -7.65 -24.85
N ILE A 554 14.14 -7.84 -24.59
CA ILE A 554 13.55 -9.18 -24.46
C ILE A 554 13.62 -9.94 -25.79
N GLU A 555 13.43 -9.25 -26.92
CA GLU A 555 13.47 -9.88 -28.24
C GLU A 555 14.87 -10.29 -28.67
N GLN A 556 15.86 -9.47 -28.34
CA GLN A 556 17.27 -9.68 -28.66
C GLN A 556 18.00 -10.58 -27.64
N SER A 557 17.30 -11.08 -26.62
CA SER A 557 17.86 -11.99 -25.60
C SER A 557 17.38 -13.42 -25.76
N ASN A 558 18.20 -14.39 -25.34
CA ASN A 558 17.81 -15.80 -25.22
C ASN A 558 17.17 -16.11 -23.87
N THR A 559 17.77 -15.56 -22.82
CA THR A 559 17.39 -15.80 -21.43
C THR A 559 17.01 -14.48 -20.76
N VAL A 560 15.99 -14.52 -19.92
CA VAL A 560 15.61 -13.43 -19.02
C VAL A 560 15.82 -13.92 -17.59
N ILE A 561 16.73 -13.27 -16.86
CA ILE A 561 16.89 -13.48 -15.42
C ILE A 561 15.86 -12.60 -14.71
N MET A 562 15.02 -13.21 -13.88
CA MET A 562 14.04 -12.50 -13.06
C MET A 562 14.56 -12.39 -11.63
N CYS A 563 14.95 -11.17 -11.25
CA CYS A 563 15.46 -10.85 -9.91
C CYS A 563 14.30 -10.63 -8.94
N MET A 564 13.84 -11.71 -8.32
CA MET A 564 12.64 -11.73 -7.49
C MET A 564 12.86 -11.03 -6.14
N SER A 565 11.97 -10.09 -5.85
CA SER A 565 11.79 -9.40 -4.58
C SER A 565 10.32 -8.94 -4.45
N GLU A 566 9.92 -8.44 -3.29
CA GLU A 566 8.61 -7.82 -3.07
C GLU A 566 8.42 -6.61 -4.00
N GLN A 567 9.46 -5.80 -4.17
CA GLN A 567 9.45 -4.63 -5.06
C GLN A 567 9.35 -5.04 -6.52
N TYR A 568 9.99 -6.15 -6.92
CA TYR A 568 9.83 -6.74 -8.24
C TYR A 568 8.37 -7.14 -8.50
N ARG A 569 7.72 -7.86 -7.57
CA ARG A 569 6.29 -8.24 -7.66
C ARG A 569 5.38 -7.02 -7.79
N LYS A 570 5.68 -5.93 -7.09
CA LYS A 570 4.85 -4.72 -7.03
C LYS A 570 5.10 -3.73 -8.18
N SER A 571 6.12 -3.95 -9.00
CA SER A 571 6.48 -3.05 -10.09
C SER A 571 5.71 -3.37 -11.36
N ASN A 572 4.95 -2.39 -11.89
CA ASN A 572 4.27 -2.53 -13.17
C ASN A 572 5.24 -2.79 -14.35
N TYR A 573 6.45 -2.20 -14.34
CA TYR A 573 7.49 -2.47 -15.35
C TYR A 573 7.93 -3.93 -15.32
N CYS A 574 8.45 -4.39 -14.17
CA CYS A 574 8.83 -5.78 -13.94
C CYS A 574 7.70 -6.77 -14.31
N ARG A 575 6.44 -6.45 -13.99
CA ARG A 575 5.29 -7.27 -14.38
C ARG A 575 5.11 -7.33 -15.90
N ALA A 576 5.20 -6.18 -16.59
CA ALA A 576 5.12 -6.13 -18.05
C ALA A 576 6.27 -6.90 -18.72
N GLU A 577 7.50 -6.74 -18.23
CA GLU A 577 8.69 -7.48 -18.68
C GLU A 577 8.51 -8.98 -18.53
N ALA A 578 8.10 -9.42 -17.35
CA ALA A 578 7.90 -10.82 -17.03
C ALA A 578 6.83 -11.47 -17.91
N GLN A 579 5.67 -10.80 -18.05
CA GLN A 579 4.58 -11.28 -18.88
C GLN A 579 4.99 -11.33 -20.35
N TYR A 580 5.70 -10.32 -20.85
CA TYR A 580 6.16 -10.31 -22.24
C TYR A 580 7.23 -11.37 -22.51
N ALA A 581 8.18 -11.54 -21.61
CA ALA A 581 9.19 -12.60 -21.71
C ALA A 581 8.54 -13.99 -21.72
N PHE A 582 7.53 -14.21 -20.87
CA PHE A 582 6.74 -15.44 -20.84
C PHE A 582 5.97 -15.68 -22.13
N GLN A 583 5.26 -14.65 -22.65
CA GLN A 583 4.54 -14.71 -23.93
C GLN A 583 5.47 -14.98 -25.12
N ARG A 584 6.70 -14.48 -25.08
CA ARG A 584 7.73 -14.69 -26.11
C ARG A 584 8.50 -16.01 -25.96
N GLU A 585 8.07 -16.87 -25.03
CA GLU A 585 8.72 -18.14 -24.73
C GLU A 585 10.23 -17.98 -24.49
N ARG A 586 10.63 -16.85 -23.88
CA ARG A 586 12.02 -16.65 -23.47
C ARG A 586 12.33 -17.59 -22.33
N LYS A 587 13.57 -18.07 -22.27
CA LYS A 587 14.02 -18.87 -21.14
C LYS A 587 14.03 -17.98 -19.89
N ILE A 588 13.22 -18.32 -18.90
CA ILE A 588 13.14 -17.59 -17.63
C ILE A 588 14.03 -18.29 -16.60
N VAL A 589 14.93 -17.52 -15.97
CA VAL A 589 15.76 -17.98 -14.85
C VAL A 589 15.46 -17.13 -13.62
N PRO A 590 14.64 -17.62 -12.68
CA PRO A 590 14.33 -16.88 -11.48
C PRO A 590 15.49 -16.92 -10.48
N ILE A 591 15.79 -15.79 -9.85
CA ILE A 591 16.73 -15.71 -8.72
C ILE A 591 16.08 -14.93 -7.58
N LEU A 592 16.33 -15.34 -6.34
CA LEU A 592 15.76 -14.69 -5.16
C LEU A 592 16.78 -13.72 -4.55
N LEU A 593 16.50 -12.42 -4.62
CA LEU A 593 17.38 -11.37 -4.11
C LEU A 593 16.98 -10.85 -2.73
N GLN A 594 15.71 -11.02 -2.33
CA GLN A 594 15.22 -10.57 -1.03
C GLN A 594 15.07 -11.73 -0.04
N LYS A 595 15.65 -11.56 1.15
CA LYS A 595 15.54 -12.51 2.26
C LYS A 595 14.08 -12.69 2.69
N GLN A 596 13.68 -13.94 2.98
CA GLN A 596 12.34 -14.33 3.44
C GLN A 596 11.18 -14.02 2.48
N TYR A 597 11.44 -13.46 1.30
CA TYR A 597 10.42 -13.26 0.29
C TYR A 597 9.99 -14.60 -0.32
N LYS A 598 8.68 -14.75 -0.52
CA LYS A 598 8.09 -15.89 -1.22
C LYS A 598 7.24 -15.36 -2.37
N PRO A 599 7.50 -15.78 -3.61
CA PRO A 599 6.69 -15.36 -4.75
C PRO A 599 5.26 -15.86 -4.61
N ASP A 600 4.30 -14.99 -4.93
CA ASP A 600 2.87 -15.24 -4.95
C ASP A 600 2.20 -14.49 -6.13
N GLY A 601 0.87 -14.60 -6.28
CA GLY A 601 0.09 -13.95 -7.34
C GLY A 601 0.64 -14.18 -8.76
N TRP A 602 0.65 -13.12 -9.57
CA TRP A 602 1.07 -13.15 -10.98
C TRP A 602 2.49 -13.70 -11.16
N LEU A 603 3.40 -13.38 -10.23
CA LEU A 603 4.80 -13.78 -10.33
C LEU A 603 4.92 -15.29 -10.15
N LEU A 604 4.20 -15.86 -9.18
CA LEU A 604 4.15 -17.31 -8.95
C LEU A 604 3.58 -18.06 -10.17
N PHE A 605 2.60 -17.50 -10.86
CA PHE A 605 2.05 -18.09 -12.10
C PHE A 605 3.07 -18.14 -13.24
N ILE A 606 3.94 -17.13 -13.37
CA ILE A 606 4.99 -17.10 -14.41
C ILE A 606 6.13 -18.06 -14.09
N ILE A 607 6.62 -18.06 -12.84
CA ILE A 607 7.77 -18.90 -12.46
C ILE A 607 7.39 -20.38 -12.26
N GLY A 608 6.16 -20.68 -11.84
CA GLY A 608 5.66 -22.05 -11.66
C GLY A 608 6.57 -22.94 -10.80
N GLN A 609 7.11 -24.02 -11.39
CA GLN A 609 8.02 -24.98 -10.76
C GLN A 609 9.50 -24.76 -11.12
N LEU A 610 9.84 -23.62 -11.72
CA LEU A 610 11.24 -23.32 -12.03
C LEU A 610 12.06 -23.30 -10.73
N LEU A 611 13.21 -23.95 -10.78
CA LEU A 611 14.19 -23.83 -9.70
C LEU A 611 14.74 -22.41 -9.73
N TYR A 612 14.81 -21.78 -8.56
CA TYR A 612 15.45 -20.48 -8.42
C TYR A 612 16.71 -20.58 -7.58
N VAL A 613 17.68 -19.72 -7.89
CA VAL A 613 18.91 -19.59 -7.10
C VAL A 613 18.65 -18.57 -5.99
N ASP A 614 18.87 -18.97 -4.75
CA ASP A 614 18.71 -18.11 -3.58
C ASP A 614 20.03 -17.41 -3.24
N PHE A 615 20.14 -16.13 -3.58
CA PHE A 615 21.32 -15.30 -3.31
C PHE A 615 21.43 -14.89 -1.84
N ASN A 616 20.41 -15.16 -1.01
CA ASN A 616 20.46 -14.91 0.43
C ASN A 616 20.97 -16.13 1.22
N LYS A 617 21.00 -17.30 0.59
CA LYS A 617 21.44 -18.56 1.22
C LYS A 617 22.94 -18.81 1.08
N TYR A 618 23.57 -18.24 0.05
CA TYR A 618 24.95 -18.49 -0.31
C TYR A 618 25.71 -17.17 -0.48
N GLU A 619 27.02 -17.20 -0.24
CA GLU A 619 27.87 -16.06 -0.64
C GLU A 619 27.84 -15.87 -2.15
N LEU A 620 27.99 -14.62 -2.60
CA LEU A 620 27.86 -14.23 -4.00
C LEU A 620 28.62 -15.16 -4.97
N PRO A 621 29.88 -15.56 -4.76
CA PRO A 621 30.59 -16.42 -5.70
C PRO A 621 29.92 -17.78 -5.91
N HIS A 622 29.41 -18.40 -4.84
CA HIS A 622 28.75 -19.70 -4.94
C HIS A 622 27.34 -19.58 -5.53
N ALA A 623 26.61 -18.50 -5.20
CA ALA A 623 25.34 -18.21 -5.86
C ALA A 623 25.52 -18.00 -7.39
N MET A 624 26.58 -17.31 -7.80
CA MET A 624 26.93 -17.11 -9.21
C MET A 624 27.31 -18.41 -9.92
N GLU A 625 27.97 -19.35 -9.24
CA GLU A 625 28.24 -20.69 -9.77
C GLU A 625 26.94 -21.45 -10.07
N LEU A 626 26.00 -21.46 -9.12
CA LEU A 626 24.69 -22.09 -9.28
C LEU A 626 23.90 -21.42 -10.42
N LEU A 627 23.90 -20.09 -10.49
CA LEU A 627 23.25 -19.34 -11.57
C LEU A 627 23.85 -19.71 -12.94
N THR A 628 25.17 -19.74 -13.06
CA THR A 628 25.85 -20.11 -14.30
C THR A 628 25.53 -21.54 -14.72
N LYS A 629 25.36 -22.44 -13.75
CA LYS A 629 24.94 -23.82 -14.02
C LYS A 629 23.52 -23.89 -14.58
N GLU A 630 22.57 -23.15 -14.01
CA GLU A 630 21.20 -23.05 -14.53
C GLU A 630 21.15 -22.38 -15.91
N LEU A 631 22.02 -21.39 -16.15
CA LEU A 631 22.18 -20.78 -17.47
C LEU A 631 22.68 -21.80 -18.52
N LYS A 632 23.60 -22.70 -18.17
CA LYS A 632 24.17 -23.70 -19.11
C LYS A 632 23.34 -24.98 -19.27
N ALA A 633 22.67 -25.44 -18.22
CA ALA A 633 21.98 -26.75 -18.19
C ALA A 633 20.84 -26.91 -19.22
N THR A 634 20.48 -25.82 -19.88
CA THR A 634 19.33 -25.70 -20.79
C THR A 634 19.74 -25.36 -22.22
N GLU A 635 21.02 -25.10 -22.51
CA GLU A 635 21.53 -24.86 -23.88
C GLU A 635 21.79 -26.16 -24.65
N THR A 636 22.03 -27.29 -23.97
CA THR A 636 22.46 -28.57 -24.61
C THR A 636 21.34 -29.41 -25.25
N ASN A 637 20.07 -29.00 -25.19
CA ASN A 637 18.94 -29.80 -25.69
C ASN A 637 18.47 -29.44 -27.11
N ASP A 638 18.91 -28.32 -27.70
CA ASP A 638 18.33 -27.78 -28.95
C ASP A 638 19.12 -28.10 -30.24
N GLU A 639 20.38 -28.55 -30.20
CA GLU A 639 21.23 -28.62 -31.41
C GLU A 639 21.25 -29.98 -32.16
N ASN A 640 20.72 -31.08 -31.62
CA ASN A 640 20.91 -32.43 -32.22
C ASN A 640 19.71 -33.04 -32.97
N ALA A 641 18.67 -32.27 -33.30
CA ALA A 641 17.41 -32.81 -33.83
C ALA A 641 17.26 -32.83 -35.38
N LEU A 642 18.34 -32.67 -36.16
CA LEU A 642 18.26 -32.68 -37.62
C LEU A 642 19.31 -33.59 -38.26
N HIS A 643 18.84 -34.77 -38.70
CA HIS A 643 19.36 -35.73 -39.69
C HIS A 643 19.42 -37.17 -39.16
N VAL A 644 18.56 -38.04 -39.70
CA VAL A 644 18.88 -39.26 -40.46
C VAL A 644 17.62 -40.14 -40.57
N SER A 645 17.24 -40.43 -41.81
CA SER A 645 16.15 -41.29 -42.26
C SER A 645 16.50 -42.80 -42.16
N PRO A 646 15.49 -43.71 -42.18
CA PRO A 646 15.60 -45.03 -41.58
C PRO A 646 15.98 -46.15 -42.57
N LYS A 647 16.73 -47.15 -42.10
CA LYS A 647 16.77 -48.49 -42.73
C LYS A 647 16.57 -49.58 -41.68
N GLU A 648 15.66 -50.47 -42.05
CA GLU A 648 15.11 -51.61 -41.32
C GLU A 648 16.16 -52.71 -41.06
N ASN A 649 15.97 -53.46 -39.97
CA ASN A 649 15.77 -54.90 -40.09
C ASN A 649 15.16 -55.53 -38.83
N ALA A 650 14.13 -56.32 -39.08
CA ALA A 650 13.27 -57.03 -38.15
C ALA A 650 13.90 -58.33 -37.63
N GLN A 651 13.38 -58.85 -36.50
CA GLN A 651 12.76 -60.19 -36.40
C GLN A 651 12.31 -60.46 -34.95
N THR A 652 10.98 -60.37 -34.71
CA THR A 652 10.01 -61.47 -34.41
C THR A 652 10.04 -61.98 -32.96
N SER A 653 8.94 -61.91 -32.20
CA SER A 653 7.83 -62.88 -32.33
C SER A 653 6.44 -62.36 -31.87
N HIS A 654 5.42 -62.82 -32.61
CA HIS A 654 3.95 -62.62 -32.51
C HIS A 654 3.33 -63.31 -31.26
N MET A 655 2.10 -63.08 -30.76
CA MET A 655 0.80 -62.69 -31.33
C MET A 655 -0.19 -62.46 -30.14
N LYS A 656 -1.03 -61.43 -30.10
CA LYS A 656 -2.43 -61.44 -30.59
C LYS A 656 -2.98 -60.00 -30.65
N THR A 657 -3.59 -59.71 -31.79
CA THR A 657 -4.14 -58.44 -32.27
C THR A 657 -5.57 -58.17 -31.81
N THR A 658 -5.80 -56.96 -31.32
CA THR A 658 -7.07 -56.23 -31.52
C THR A 658 -6.73 -54.74 -31.70
N LEU A 659 -6.88 -54.24 -32.93
CA LEU A 659 -6.87 -52.84 -33.41
C LEU A 659 -6.01 -51.83 -32.59
N SER A 660 -4.71 -51.73 -32.86
CA SER A 660 -3.83 -50.77 -32.19
C SER A 660 -3.85 -49.39 -32.87
N VAL A 661 -4.52 -48.40 -32.26
CA VAL A 661 -4.24 -46.99 -32.53
C VAL A 661 -2.80 -46.71 -32.09
N THR A 662 -1.93 -46.32 -33.03
CA THR A 662 -0.53 -46.00 -32.71
C THR A 662 -0.45 -44.63 -32.06
N TYR A 663 -0.53 -44.57 -30.73
CA TYR A 663 -0.37 -43.32 -30.00
C TYR A 663 1.08 -42.80 -30.07
N PRO A 664 1.30 -41.49 -30.24
CA PRO A 664 2.62 -40.88 -30.08
C PRO A 664 3.25 -41.31 -28.74
N ILE A 665 4.56 -41.62 -28.73
CA ILE A 665 5.30 -42.01 -27.52
C ILE A 665 5.24 -40.89 -26.47
N ASN A 666 5.27 -39.64 -26.93
CA ASN A 666 5.10 -38.47 -26.08
C ASN A 666 3.62 -38.15 -25.86
N ILE A 667 3.13 -38.45 -24.65
CA ILE A 667 1.75 -38.16 -24.25
C ILE A 667 1.41 -36.65 -24.35
N LEU A 668 2.38 -35.74 -24.30
CA LEU A 668 2.14 -34.28 -24.46
C LEU A 668 1.67 -33.89 -25.87
N GLN A 669 1.82 -34.80 -26.85
CA GLN A 669 1.38 -34.60 -28.23
C GLN A 669 0.00 -35.21 -28.50
N TRP A 670 -0.64 -35.80 -27.50
CA TRP A 670 -1.95 -36.42 -27.70
C TRP A 670 -3.03 -35.36 -27.82
N THR A 671 -3.80 -35.48 -28.90
CA THR A 671 -5.02 -34.71 -29.13
C THR A 671 -6.15 -35.21 -28.22
N GLU A 672 -7.21 -34.40 -28.05
CA GLU A 672 -8.41 -34.77 -27.28
C GLU A 672 -9.01 -36.09 -27.76
N LYS A 673 -9.07 -36.31 -29.07
CA LYS A 673 -9.56 -37.55 -29.67
C LYS A 673 -8.71 -38.76 -29.27
N GLN A 674 -7.38 -38.62 -29.29
CA GLN A 674 -6.46 -39.70 -28.91
C GLN A 674 -6.52 -40.02 -27.42
N VAL A 675 -6.73 -39.02 -26.56
CA VAL A 675 -6.98 -39.24 -25.13
C VAL A 675 -8.28 -40.00 -24.92
N GLN A 676 -9.34 -39.61 -25.62
CA GLN A 676 -10.64 -40.29 -25.53
C GLN A 676 -10.57 -41.73 -26.02
N ASP A 677 -9.98 -41.98 -27.19
CA ASP A 677 -9.79 -43.31 -27.75
C ASP A 677 -8.96 -44.18 -26.77
N TRP A 678 -7.91 -43.62 -26.16
CA TRP A 678 -7.07 -44.32 -25.19
C TRP A 678 -7.82 -44.69 -23.89
N LEU A 679 -8.64 -43.79 -23.35
CA LEU A 679 -9.43 -44.05 -22.14
C LEU A 679 -10.47 -45.16 -22.39
N VAL A 680 -11.12 -45.15 -23.56
CA VAL A 680 -12.10 -46.17 -23.94
C VAL A 680 -11.44 -47.53 -24.18
N GLU A 681 -10.26 -47.57 -24.83
CA GLU A 681 -9.51 -48.81 -25.07
C GLU A 681 -9.04 -49.52 -23.79
N HIS A 682 -8.89 -48.80 -22.68
CA HIS A 682 -8.47 -49.35 -21.38
C HIS A 682 -9.64 -49.58 -20.41
N ASP A 683 -10.88 -49.61 -20.92
CA ASP A 683 -12.11 -49.81 -20.16
C ASP A 683 -12.35 -48.74 -19.06
N LEU A 684 -11.86 -47.51 -19.26
CA LEU A 684 -12.03 -46.37 -18.33
C LEU A 684 -13.26 -45.52 -18.71
N VAL A 685 -14.45 -46.11 -18.55
CA VAL A 685 -15.74 -45.53 -18.99
C VAL A 685 -16.18 -44.29 -18.19
N GLN A 686 -15.95 -44.23 -16.88
CA GLN A 686 -16.24 -43.03 -16.10
C GLN A 686 -15.21 -41.92 -16.35
N MET A 687 -13.92 -42.28 -16.50
CA MET A 687 -12.87 -41.29 -16.77
C MET A 687 -13.00 -40.69 -18.17
N SER A 688 -13.36 -41.48 -19.19
CA SER A 688 -13.61 -40.95 -20.55
C SER A 688 -14.72 -39.90 -20.56
N ARG A 689 -15.81 -40.12 -19.80
CA ARG A 689 -16.90 -39.15 -19.63
C ARG A 689 -16.49 -37.92 -18.84
N LEU A 690 -15.77 -38.11 -17.73
CA LEU A 690 -15.30 -37.02 -16.87
C LEU A 690 -14.30 -36.10 -17.61
N LEU A 691 -13.44 -36.70 -18.44
CA LEU A 691 -12.31 -36.05 -19.12
C LEU A 691 -12.58 -35.82 -20.63
N LYS A 692 -13.85 -35.64 -21.02
CA LYS A 692 -14.30 -35.57 -22.42
C LYS A 692 -13.47 -34.65 -23.33
N ASN A 693 -13.00 -33.51 -22.79
CA ASN A 693 -12.27 -32.47 -23.53
C ASN A 693 -10.79 -32.38 -23.11
N TYR A 694 -10.22 -33.45 -22.55
CA TYR A 694 -8.82 -33.45 -22.11
C TYR A 694 -7.91 -33.85 -23.26
N ASP A 695 -6.89 -33.04 -23.51
CA ASP A 695 -5.73 -33.40 -24.32
C ASP A 695 -4.63 -34.03 -23.44
N GLY A 696 -3.55 -34.48 -24.08
CA GLY A 696 -2.46 -35.16 -23.37
C GLY A 696 -1.72 -34.28 -22.36
N ARG A 697 -1.70 -32.97 -22.56
CA ARG A 697 -1.15 -32.01 -21.61
C ARG A 697 -2.02 -31.93 -20.36
N SER A 698 -3.33 -31.83 -20.55
CA SER A 698 -4.33 -31.80 -19.47
C SER A 698 -4.28 -33.06 -18.61
N LEU A 699 -4.07 -34.24 -19.22
CA LEU A 699 -3.86 -35.50 -18.47
C LEU A 699 -2.61 -35.46 -17.57
N ILE A 700 -1.50 -34.90 -18.06
CA ILE A 700 -0.28 -34.77 -17.26
C ILE A 700 -0.51 -33.80 -16.10
N TYR A 701 -1.18 -32.67 -16.31
CA TYR A 701 -1.50 -31.74 -15.24
C TYR A 701 -2.40 -32.39 -14.20
N LEU A 702 -3.45 -33.10 -14.63
CA LEU A 702 -4.33 -33.85 -13.72
C LEU A 702 -3.54 -34.90 -12.90
N HIS A 703 -2.63 -35.65 -13.53
CA HIS A 703 -1.78 -36.59 -12.81
C HIS A 703 -0.82 -35.90 -11.83
N ARG A 704 -0.28 -34.72 -12.17
CA ARG A 704 0.55 -33.93 -11.23
C ARG A 704 -0.27 -33.43 -10.04
N TYR A 705 -1.50 -32.95 -10.27
CA TYR A 705 -2.41 -32.60 -9.20
C TYR A 705 -2.66 -33.80 -8.28
N MET A 706 -3.05 -34.95 -8.84
CA MET A 706 -3.29 -36.18 -8.07
C MET A 706 -2.05 -36.67 -7.29
N LYS A 707 -0.84 -36.45 -7.82
CA LYS A 707 0.41 -36.92 -7.18
C LYS A 707 0.90 -35.97 -6.06
N HIS A 708 0.67 -34.67 -6.20
CA HIS A 708 1.33 -33.65 -5.36
C HIS A 708 0.37 -32.81 -4.52
N GLY A 709 -0.94 -32.89 -4.72
CA GLY A 709 -1.92 -32.25 -3.84
C GLY A 709 -2.38 -33.16 -2.70
N GLN A 710 -3.24 -32.60 -1.83
CA GLN A 710 -3.81 -33.33 -0.68
C GLN A 710 -4.79 -34.42 -1.17
N PRO A 711 -4.52 -35.73 -0.94
CA PRO A 711 -5.28 -36.82 -1.55
C PRO A 711 -6.78 -36.79 -1.24
N GLN A 712 -7.15 -36.44 0.00
CA GLN A 712 -8.54 -36.41 0.46
C GLN A 712 -9.34 -35.29 -0.25
N GLN A 713 -8.73 -34.11 -0.43
CA GLN A 713 -9.38 -32.96 -1.07
C GLN A 713 -9.57 -33.20 -2.57
N ILE A 714 -8.55 -33.75 -3.24
CA ILE A 714 -8.62 -34.08 -4.67
C ILE A 714 -9.67 -35.16 -4.92
N LEU A 715 -9.72 -36.18 -4.06
CA LEU A 715 -10.72 -37.23 -4.19
C LEU A 715 -12.14 -36.67 -4.03
N ASN A 716 -12.37 -35.79 -3.04
CA ASN A 716 -13.67 -35.15 -2.85
C ASN A 716 -14.07 -34.28 -4.06
N LEU A 717 -13.14 -33.48 -4.60
CA LEU A 717 -13.42 -32.64 -5.77
C LEU A 717 -13.71 -33.48 -7.03
N LEU A 718 -12.94 -34.55 -7.26
CA LEU A 718 -13.19 -35.46 -8.37
C LEU A 718 -14.52 -36.22 -8.20
N GLN A 719 -14.88 -36.56 -6.96
CA GLN A 719 -16.16 -37.18 -6.63
C GLN A 719 -17.33 -36.23 -6.91
N GLU A 720 -17.23 -34.98 -6.47
CA GLU A 720 -18.24 -33.93 -6.70
C GLU A 720 -18.41 -33.63 -8.19
N ASP A 721 -17.31 -33.52 -8.95
CA ASP A 721 -17.36 -33.28 -10.39
C ASP A 721 -17.87 -34.51 -11.17
N SER A 722 -17.56 -35.72 -10.72
CA SER A 722 -18.11 -36.97 -11.27
C SER A 722 -19.63 -37.03 -11.09
N ILE A 723 -20.13 -36.77 -9.88
CA ILE A 723 -21.57 -36.72 -9.61
C ILE A 723 -22.23 -35.63 -10.45
N ARG A 724 -21.65 -34.43 -10.52
CA ARG A 724 -22.19 -33.31 -11.29
C ARG A 724 -22.27 -33.57 -12.80
N ARG A 725 -21.26 -34.21 -13.39
CA ARG A 725 -21.14 -34.38 -14.85
C ARG A 725 -21.68 -35.70 -15.37
N THR A 726 -21.68 -36.74 -14.54
CA THR A 726 -22.02 -38.11 -14.97
C THR A 726 -23.15 -38.76 -14.17
N ASP A 727 -23.66 -38.08 -13.13
CA ASP A 727 -24.70 -38.58 -12.21
C ASP A 727 -24.31 -39.90 -11.52
N GLN A 728 -23.01 -40.14 -11.39
CA GLN A 728 -22.43 -41.34 -10.79
C GLN A 728 -21.26 -41.00 -9.87
N SER A 729 -21.16 -41.73 -8.76
CA SER A 729 -20.00 -41.73 -7.89
C SER A 729 -18.77 -42.25 -8.62
N LEU A 730 -17.62 -41.58 -8.46
CA LEU A 730 -16.37 -42.01 -9.09
C LEU A 730 -15.90 -43.36 -8.54
N SER A 731 -15.64 -44.31 -9.43
CA SER A 731 -15.09 -45.61 -9.10
C SER A 731 -13.63 -45.49 -8.69
N LEU A 732 -13.32 -45.80 -7.42
CA LEU A 732 -11.93 -45.83 -6.92
C LEU A 732 -11.07 -46.89 -7.64
N VAL A 733 -11.70 -47.98 -8.10
CA VAL A 733 -11.04 -49.01 -8.89
C VAL A 733 -10.63 -48.46 -10.25
N GLU A 734 -11.50 -47.70 -10.89
CA GLU A 734 -11.22 -47.09 -12.18
C GLU A 734 -10.20 -45.94 -12.06
N LEU A 735 -10.30 -45.13 -11.00
CA LEU A 735 -9.35 -44.06 -10.70
C LEU A 735 -7.93 -44.60 -10.43
N SER A 736 -7.82 -45.70 -9.67
CA SER A 736 -6.53 -46.34 -9.42
C SER A 736 -5.94 -46.97 -10.69
N HIS A 737 -6.78 -47.58 -11.53
CA HIS A 737 -6.37 -48.11 -12.82
C HIS A 737 -5.86 -47.00 -13.77
N PHE A 738 -6.61 -45.90 -13.88
CA PHE A 738 -6.21 -44.71 -14.64
C PHE A 738 -4.88 -44.13 -14.16
N HIS A 739 -4.70 -44.00 -12.83
CA HIS A 739 -3.45 -43.49 -12.26
C HIS A 739 -2.25 -44.38 -12.60
N SER A 740 -2.42 -45.70 -12.51
CA SER A 740 -1.40 -46.69 -12.87
C SER A 740 -1.00 -46.58 -14.35
N LEU A 741 -1.99 -46.49 -15.25
CA LEU A 741 -1.78 -46.42 -16.69
C LEU A 741 -1.06 -45.13 -17.12
N ILE A 742 -1.43 -43.98 -16.55
CA ILE A 742 -0.69 -42.72 -16.79
C ILE A 742 0.75 -42.82 -16.29
N HIS A 743 0.95 -43.41 -15.11
CA HIS A 743 2.28 -43.58 -14.54
C HIS A 743 3.15 -44.49 -15.42
N GLN A 744 2.61 -45.60 -15.94
CA GLN A 744 3.30 -46.48 -16.87
C GLN A 744 3.66 -45.79 -18.19
N ARG A 745 2.74 -45.01 -18.77
CA ARG A 745 3.02 -44.21 -19.98
C ARG A 745 4.10 -43.16 -19.76
N LYS A 746 4.14 -42.53 -18.58
CA LYS A 746 5.22 -41.61 -18.20
C LYS A 746 6.56 -42.33 -18.04
N LEU A 747 6.57 -43.54 -17.48
CA LEU A 747 7.77 -44.36 -17.39
C LEU A 747 8.28 -44.80 -18.76
N ILE A 748 7.39 -45.12 -19.71
CA ILE A 748 7.75 -45.42 -21.10
C ILE A 748 8.36 -44.19 -21.77
N PHE A 749 7.80 -42.99 -21.55
CA PHE A 749 8.42 -41.73 -21.97
C PHE A 749 9.82 -41.56 -21.35
N GLN A 750 9.97 -41.77 -20.03
CA GLN A 750 11.25 -41.63 -19.32
C GLN A 750 12.29 -42.71 -19.66
N SER A 751 11.88 -43.92 -20.04
CA SER A 751 12.76 -45.03 -20.44
C SER A 751 13.12 -45.00 -21.92
N SER A 752 12.29 -44.37 -22.76
CA SER A 752 12.58 -44.08 -24.17
C SER A 752 13.60 -42.94 -24.36
N VAL A 753 13.93 -42.21 -23.29
CA VAL A 753 15.06 -41.28 -23.24
C VAL A 753 16.33 -42.06 -22.86
N PRO A 754 17.40 -42.08 -23.67
CA PRO A 754 18.58 -42.91 -23.40
C PRO A 754 19.27 -42.50 -22.08
N LYS A 755 19.45 -43.45 -21.16
CA LYS A 755 20.30 -43.26 -19.96
C LYS A 755 21.77 -43.28 -20.37
N ARG A 756 22.50 -42.18 -20.15
CA ARG A 756 23.97 -42.11 -20.24
C ARG A 756 24.58 -43.12 -19.25
N THR A 757 25.23 -44.17 -19.76
CA THR A 757 26.04 -45.12 -18.98
C THR A 757 27.44 -44.55 -18.76
N THR A 758 27.83 -44.38 -17.50
CA THR A 758 29.21 -44.08 -17.09
C THR A 758 30.11 -45.29 -17.36
N ARG A 759 30.99 -45.21 -18.36
CA ARG A 759 32.10 -46.15 -18.57
C ARG A 759 33.21 -45.83 -17.56
N LYS A 760 33.50 -46.78 -16.66
CA LYS A 760 34.80 -46.90 -15.97
C LYS A 760 35.76 -47.61 -16.92
N GLU A 761 36.78 -46.92 -17.42
CA GLU A 761 37.89 -47.53 -18.15
C GLU A 761 38.89 -48.16 -17.18
N LYS A 762 39.13 -49.46 -17.37
CA LYS A 762 40.35 -50.18 -16.98
C LYS A 762 41.30 -50.11 -18.17
N CYS A 763 42.46 -49.49 -18.02
CA CYS A 763 43.61 -49.74 -18.90
C CYS A 763 44.60 -50.65 -18.15
N LYS A 764 44.87 -51.82 -18.73
CA LYS A 764 46.03 -52.65 -18.45
C LYS A 764 47.21 -52.04 -19.21
N ASP A 765 48.41 -52.10 -18.63
CA ASP A 765 49.63 -52.48 -19.35
C ASP A 765 50.65 -53.07 -18.39
N ASN A 766 50.97 -54.34 -18.61
CA ASN A 766 52.22 -55.00 -18.22
C ASN A 766 53.02 -55.15 -19.51
N ASN A 767 54.27 -54.68 -19.55
CA ASN A 767 55.42 -55.53 -19.84
C ASN A 767 56.74 -54.74 -19.93
N ALA A 768 57.73 -55.28 -19.20
CA ALA A 768 59.12 -55.49 -19.57
C ALA A 768 59.88 -54.34 -20.27
N SER A 769 60.82 -53.68 -19.58
CA SER A 769 62.23 -54.05 -19.42
C SER A 769 62.91 -53.05 -18.48
#